data_AF-A0AAF6B9J4-F1
#
_entry.id   AF-A0AAF6B9J4-F1
#
_cell.length_a   1.000
_cell.length_b   1.000
_cell.length_c   1.000
_cell.angle_alpha   90.00
_cell.angle_beta   90.00
_cell.angle_gamma   90.00
#
_symmetry.space_group_name_H-M   'P 1'
#
loop_
_entity.id
_entity.type
_entity.pdbx_description
1 polymer ?
#
loop_
_entity_poly.entity_id
_entity_poly.type
_entity_poly.pdbx_seq_one_letter_code
_entity_poly.pdbx_strand_id
1 'polypeptide(L)'
;MDSAHEEPELPSAIQDLVQRLEGQGEPITELPYLTNPEFREFFPLKKALSRVIGWRSQVRLRVLEAIGSCNTFEILNMGNICGLYFSRLTASEWEVVLSGFRSSTVLKKIRVDSLYHSDDAEMESFCFQLGRILNSSSVTELELGGRLSARCLSNLASGLRGRSDSKLKSLDLGVTWEDSSAVKYVADMINSAPLLETLRLGGNFEDMEARPLDETVGILSQALIQSSSLKELTLTTGDWTVKGRGKWAWPLLLKALTGDDRNRSIERLRLTRMEGLGDCLRELLISNPSLKEVTLEFLKMRSPEQWHQLGEAIRDNANAIATTILVRFRGEEWKSIEALARSASSEVNDPTLEITLHVVSEDEVMLSLNLLGRVLRGEITSLKSLSISRDEDDRKIITFSIPPMNGKSGETSVLKRLELSVRSEDISKGVWEDLLRCMRGNHLTHLDLSDSEVDEKAFRDVMGVLQVNLALQEIDVSRTSWATDGKAAQIQEALKQNQKRAVYMSVFREAKLTFGDAKAGRLFLCGSPRAGKTQLRKTLMRINHSWLHRSSLYNKWDVLWRTKGIEVEYLQNNDKMQISIWDLAGQWIFRTLQNVLFPQTNNFCVFLFVYSPFCEETSKNKPDSCFKTELEDWLSFITSSVKITGRDLPQVFVVISHKDKATYSSVSWTQSIIEELTQRFANFVNLLPVQECFHVDSRKKKQIIPLNSHIFENFNKLLSEKSPQVPLLCSQLTFLLVTKTKKNRSFPLWSSKKFHDFCAPSFTQFVPSSHAHSVDHSSIMKSIISYLNDVGSIVYIPNVKYIIVDPNWLTNTFLGELIALGQNFQAQESEPSNRTSSYASKDGFVSESVFARLIEEFLRNQPHGQRGVGRVELENILVNLDLCFKLEDSSQYFIPSFIPEHASKEEQDHQEAGHVKSMYWENRSETSQFVGIRIECQDGRTMSLRAAFFPRFQVRLNYAFTHTQINRCKCQLLFVISV
;
A
#
# COMPACT_ATOMS: atom_id res chain seq x y z
N MET A 1 -25.05 31.48 66.87
CA MET A 1 -25.37 30.05 66.96
C MET A 1 -26.31 29.74 65.80
N ASP A 2 -25.98 28.66 65.08
CA ASP A 2 -26.85 27.84 64.23
C ASP A 2 -27.23 28.30 62.80
N SER A 3 -26.24 28.46 61.90
CA SER A 3 -26.51 28.36 60.45
C SER A 3 -25.38 27.72 59.60
N ALA A 4 -24.42 27.01 60.21
CA ALA A 4 -23.28 26.42 59.49
C ALA A 4 -23.48 24.93 59.11
N HIS A 5 -24.71 24.41 59.25
CA HIS A 5 -25.04 22.99 59.11
C HIS A 5 -26.11 22.66 58.06
N GLU A 6 -26.52 23.58 57.21
CA GLU A 6 -27.27 23.19 56.01
C GLU A 6 -26.32 22.55 55.01
N GLU A 7 -26.57 21.28 54.66
CA GLU A 7 -25.91 20.56 53.57
C GLU A 7 -26.24 21.29 52.25
N PRO A 8 -25.28 21.97 51.59
CA PRO A 8 -25.51 22.43 50.24
C PRO A 8 -25.68 21.23 49.30
N GLU A 9 -26.43 21.39 48.20
CA GLU A 9 -26.54 20.35 47.18
C GLU A 9 -25.15 19.87 46.76
N LEU A 10 -24.91 18.57 46.92
CA LEU A 10 -23.66 17.93 46.57
C LEU A 10 -23.35 18.18 45.08
N PRO A 11 -22.13 18.59 44.69
CA PRO A 11 -21.81 18.79 43.29
C PRO A 11 -22.15 17.55 42.45
N SER A 12 -22.76 17.75 41.27
CA SER A 12 -23.22 16.67 40.39
C SER A 12 -22.13 15.64 40.07
N ALA A 13 -20.88 16.09 39.91
CA ALA A 13 -19.72 15.23 39.69
C ALA A 13 -19.41 14.30 40.87
N ILE A 14 -19.62 14.74 42.12
CA ILE A 14 -19.45 13.89 43.31
C ILE A 14 -20.61 12.90 43.41
N GLN A 15 -21.84 13.34 43.13
CA GLN A 15 -23.02 12.46 43.16
C GLN A 15 -22.91 11.34 42.12
N ASP A 16 -22.55 11.68 40.89
CA ASP A 16 -22.31 10.72 39.81
C ASP A 16 -21.22 9.71 40.19
N LEU A 17 -20.07 10.21 40.69
CA LEU A 17 -18.97 9.35 41.13
C LEU A 17 -19.43 8.37 42.22
N VAL A 18 -20.10 8.85 43.27
CA VAL A 18 -20.57 7.99 44.36
C VAL A 18 -21.63 6.99 43.88
N GLN A 19 -22.60 7.41 43.07
CA GLN A 19 -23.63 6.50 42.53
C GLN A 19 -23.01 5.38 41.71
N ARG A 20 -22.05 5.70 40.85
CA ARG A 20 -21.36 4.71 40.03
C ARG A 20 -20.48 3.77 40.87
N LEU A 21 -19.79 4.28 41.89
CA LEU A 21 -19.02 3.46 42.85
C LEU A 21 -19.90 2.53 43.70
N GLU A 22 -21.10 2.97 44.05
CA GLU A 22 -22.12 2.20 44.78
C GLU A 22 -22.91 1.25 43.86
N GLY A 23 -22.60 1.19 42.56
CA GLY A 23 -23.21 0.28 41.58
C GLY A 23 -24.56 0.73 41.02
N GLN A 24 -24.93 2.00 41.18
CA GLN A 24 -26.19 2.59 40.72
C GLN A 24 -26.08 3.29 39.34
N GLY A 25 -24.96 3.13 38.63
CA GLY A 25 -24.69 3.72 37.32
C GLY A 25 -23.78 2.86 36.45
N GLU A 26 -23.17 3.45 35.42
CA GLU A 26 -22.20 2.72 34.58
C GLU A 26 -20.99 2.27 35.41
N PRO A 27 -20.52 1.01 35.25
CA PRO A 27 -19.36 0.49 35.96
C PRO A 27 -18.14 1.42 35.85
N ILE A 28 -17.37 1.53 36.94
CA ILE A 28 -16.11 2.28 36.94
C ILE A 28 -14.97 1.29 37.02
N THR A 29 -14.19 1.19 35.95
CA THR A 29 -13.02 0.31 35.87
C THR A 29 -11.75 0.97 36.41
N GLU A 30 -11.63 2.30 36.31
CA GLU A 30 -10.54 3.14 36.85
C GLU A 30 -11.09 4.46 37.40
N LEU A 31 -10.55 4.93 38.53
CA LEU A 31 -11.00 6.15 39.21
C LEU A 31 -10.55 7.41 38.45
N PRO A 32 -11.38 8.46 38.30
CA PRO A 32 -10.91 9.76 37.84
C PRO A 32 -9.91 10.38 38.83
N TYR A 33 -9.11 11.34 38.36
CA TYR A 33 -8.21 12.08 39.24
C TYR A 33 -9.01 12.91 40.27
N LEU A 34 -8.96 12.52 41.55
CA LEU A 34 -9.55 13.28 42.67
C LEU A 34 -8.86 14.64 42.88
N THR A 35 -7.80 14.93 42.12
CA THR A 35 -7.18 16.26 42.05
C THR A 35 -7.84 17.19 41.04
N ASN A 36 -8.75 16.71 40.19
CA ASN A 36 -9.45 17.55 39.24
C ASN A 36 -10.20 18.67 39.96
N PRO A 37 -10.42 19.82 39.27
CA PRO A 37 -11.06 20.99 39.88
C PRO A 37 -12.38 20.68 40.59
N GLU A 38 -13.15 19.73 40.04
CA GLU A 38 -14.46 19.29 40.55
C GLU A 38 -14.40 18.57 41.91
N PHE A 39 -13.29 17.94 42.26
CA PHE A 39 -13.10 17.18 43.50
C PHE A 39 -12.21 17.90 44.53
N ARG A 40 -11.56 19.00 44.10
CA ARG A 40 -10.51 19.70 44.85
C ARG A 40 -10.96 20.26 46.19
N GLU A 41 -12.24 20.59 46.33
CA GLU A 41 -12.83 21.08 47.59
C GLU A 41 -12.87 20.00 48.69
N PHE A 42 -13.01 18.73 48.30
CA PHE A 42 -13.07 17.58 49.21
C PHE A 42 -11.72 16.85 49.34
N PHE A 43 -10.86 16.97 48.33
CA PHE A 43 -9.53 16.36 48.27
C PHE A 43 -8.39 17.38 48.08
N PRO A 44 -8.24 18.35 49.01
CA PRO A 44 -7.23 19.41 48.88
C PRO A 44 -5.80 18.91 49.16
N LEU A 45 -4.81 19.78 48.95
CA LEU A 45 -3.41 19.55 49.36
C LEU A 45 -3.27 19.50 50.89
N LYS A 46 -2.24 18.81 51.41
CA LYS A 46 -2.01 18.56 52.85
C LYS A 46 -2.22 19.79 53.74
N LYS A 47 -1.68 20.95 53.34
CA LYS A 47 -1.77 22.23 54.09
C LYS A 47 -3.20 22.76 54.28
N ALA A 48 -4.16 22.27 53.49
CA ALA A 48 -5.57 22.65 53.54
C ALA A 48 -6.49 21.53 54.02
N LEU A 49 -5.96 20.35 54.39
CA LEU A 49 -6.77 19.25 54.97
C LEU A 49 -7.50 19.67 56.24
N SER A 50 -6.87 20.50 57.09
CA SER A 50 -7.50 21.04 58.31
C SER A 50 -8.70 21.95 58.03
N ARG A 51 -8.91 22.37 56.77
CA ARG A 51 -10.07 23.15 56.33
C ARG A 51 -11.26 22.27 55.92
N VAL A 52 -11.07 20.96 55.79
CA VAL A 52 -12.13 19.99 55.50
C VAL A 52 -12.79 19.57 56.81
N ILE A 53 -13.77 20.35 57.26
CA ILE A 53 -14.53 20.13 58.49
C ILE A 53 -16.04 20.08 58.23
N GLY A 54 -16.81 19.53 59.18
CA GLY A 54 -18.26 19.44 59.07
C GLY A 54 -18.71 18.53 57.92
N TRP A 55 -19.72 18.96 57.16
CA TRP A 55 -20.33 18.18 56.07
C TRP A 55 -19.32 17.74 55.00
N ARG A 56 -18.32 18.59 54.66
CA ARG A 56 -17.29 18.24 53.65
C ARG A 56 -16.45 17.04 54.06
N SER A 57 -16.21 16.87 55.37
CA SER A 57 -15.49 15.71 55.91
C SER A 57 -16.33 14.43 55.78
N GLN A 58 -17.65 14.53 55.98
CA GLN A 58 -18.59 13.42 55.80
C GLN A 58 -18.67 12.99 54.33
N VAL A 59 -18.74 13.95 53.40
CA VAL A 59 -18.73 13.68 51.95
C VAL A 59 -17.42 13.01 51.52
N ARG A 60 -16.29 13.53 51.99
CA ARG A 60 -14.97 12.93 51.73
C ARG A 60 -14.90 11.48 52.21
N LEU A 61 -15.36 11.21 53.44
CA LEU A 61 -15.39 9.85 53.99
C LEU A 61 -16.29 8.94 53.17
N ARG A 62 -17.50 9.39 52.80
CA ARG A 62 -18.43 8.62 51.96
C ARG A 62 -17.81 8.26 50.61
N VAL A 63 -17.12 9.19 49.96
CA VAL A 63 -16.42 8.92 48.69
C VAL A 63 -15.33 7.85 48.89
N LEU A 64 -14.52 7.96 49.95
CA LEU A 64 -13.46 6.98 50.25
C LEU A 64 -14.01 5.59 50.58
N GLU A 65 -15.11 5.52 51.33
CA GLU A 65 -15.82 4.27 51.63
C GLU A 65 -16.45 3.64 50.38
N ALA A 66 -17.04 4.47 49.50
CA ALA A 66 -17.58 4.03 48.22
C ALA A 66 -16.47 3.49 47.30
N ILE A 67 -15.29 4.12 47.28
CA ILE A 67 -14.12 3.62 46.55
C ILE A 67 -13.74 2.23 47.06
N GLY A 68 -13.60 2.05 48.38
CA GLY A 68 -13.23 0.77 48.97
C GLY A 68 -14.27 -0.33 48.74
N SER A 69 -15.56 0.04 48.68
CA SER A 69 -16.67 -0.91 48.52
C SER A 69 -17.01 -1.24 47.06
N CYS A 70 -16.37 -0.60 46.09
CA CYS A 70 -16.67 -0.77 44.68
C CYS A 70 -16.21 -2.14 44.17
N ASN A 71 -17.14 -2.91 43.61
CA ASN A 71 -16.92 -4.26 43.10
C ASN A 71 -16.73 -4.33 41.56
N THR A 72 -16.58 -3.18 40.90
CA THR A 72 -16.32 -3.10 39.45
C THR A 72 -14.93 -2.59 39.10
N PHE A 73 -14.14 -2.19 40.11
CA PHE A 73 -12.80 -1.66 39.90
C PHE A 73 -11.80 -2.71 39.44
N GLU A 74 -11.27 -2.53 38.23
CA GLU A 74 -10.24 -3.38 37.67
C GLU A 74 -8.83 -2.81 37.88
N ILE A 75 -8.70 -1.47 37.93
CA ILE A 75 -7.43 -0.75 38.06
C ILE A 75 -7.46 0.17 39.29
N LEU A 76 -6.58 -0.11 40.25
CA LEU A 76 -6.35 0.75 41.41
C LEU A 76 -5.08 1.58 41.19
N ASN A 77 -5.27 2.80 40.70
CA ASN A 77 -4.19 3.77 40.51
C ASN A 77 -4.15 4.78 41.68
N MET A 78 -3.10 4.70 42.50
CA MET A 78 -2.94 5.57 43.67
C MET A 78 -2.71 7.04 43.31
N GLY A 79 -2.11 7.30 42.13
CA GLY A 79 -1.93 8.64 41.60
C GLY A 79 -3.26 9.37 41.43
N ASN A 80 -4.31 8.66 41.05
CA ASN A 80 -5.65 9.22 40.85
C ASN A 80 -6.30 9.61 42.19
N ILE A 81 -5.98 8.91 43.29
CA ILE A 81 -6.53 9.17 44.63
C ILE A 81 -5.82 10.32 45.33
N CYS A 82 -4.48 10.32 45.32
CA CYS A 82 -3.68 11.24 46.14
C CYS A 82 -2.92 12.31 45.33
N GLY A 83 -2.99 12.28 43.99
CA GLY A 83 -2.38 13.30 43.15
C GLY A 83 -0.86 13.40 43.30
N LEU A 84 -0.19 12.24 43.41
CA LEU A 84 1.24 12.08 43.69
C LEU A 84 1.70 12.49 45.09
N TYR A 85 0.82 12.95 45.98
CA TYR A 85 1.19 13.33 47.35
C TYR A 85 0.53 12.38 48.35
N PHE A 86 1.29 11.41 48.87
CA PHE A 86 0.81 10.36 49.76
C PHE A 86 0.02 10.93 50.96
N SER A 87 0.54 12.02 51.52
CA SER A 87 -0.02 12.74 52.66
C SER A 87 -1.37 13.43 52.45
N ARG A 88 -2.01 13.31 51.27
CA ARG A 88 -3.38 13.79 51.04
C ARG A 88 -4.43 12.95 51.75
N LEU A 89 -4.11 11.71 52.12
CA LEU A 89 -4.97 10.85 52.92
C LEU A 89 -4.27 10.55 54.25
N THR A 90 -5.05 10.43 55.32
CA THR A 90 -4.54 9.94 56.61
C THR A 90 -4.37 8.42 56.59
N ALA A 91 -3.61 7.86 57.53
CA ALA A 91 -3.44 6.41 57.65
C ALA A 91 -4.78 5.66 57.80
N SER A 92 -5.75 6.24 58.54
CA SER A 92 -7.09 5.64 58.68
C SER A 92 -7.91 5.74 57.39
N GLU A 93 -7.77 6.83 56.64
CA GLU A 93 -8.43 6.96 55.32
C GLU A 93 -7.87 5.95 54.30
N TRP A 94 -6.55 5.71 54.31
CA TRP A 94 -5.95 4.66 53.49
C TRP A 94 -6.44 3.27 53.87
N GLU A 95 -6.59 2.97 55.17
CA GLU A 95 -7.17 1.70 55.61
C GLU A 95 -8.61 1.53 55.12
N VAL A 96 -9.44 2.58 55.20
CA VAL A 96 -10.83 2.56 54.69
C VAL A 96 -10.85 2.19 53.21
N VAL A 97 -10.05 2.87 52.38
CA VAL A 97 -9.99 2.61 50.94
C VAL A 97 -9.48 1.21 50.64
N LEU A 98 -8.34 0.81 51.23
CA LEU A 98 -7.63 -0.42 50.86
C LEU A 98 -8.30 -1.68 51.43
N SER A 99 -9.01 -1.57 52.55
CA SER A 99 -9.61 -2.72 53.22
C SER A 99 -10.63 -3.47 52.35
N GLY A 100 -11.42 -2.76 51.55
CA GLY A 100 -12.44 -3.36 50.70
C GLY A 100 -11.88 -4.09 49.47
N PHE A 101 -10.65 -3.75 49.03
CA PHE A 101 -9.97 -4.47 47.95
C PHE A 101 -9.38 -5.82 48.37
N ARG A 102 -9.30 -6.11 49.67
CA ARG A 102 -8.70 -7.36 50.17
C ARG A 102 -9.40 -8.60 49.62
N SER A 103 -10.73 -8.59 49.52
CA SER A 103 -11.52 -9.71 48.99
C SER A 103 -11.94 -9.52 47.53
N SER A 104 -11.31 -8.58 46.81
CA SER A 104 -11.71 -8.29 45.43
C SER A 104 -11.30 -9.42 44.48
N THR A 105 -12.28 -9.91 43.72
CA THR A 105 -12.10 -10.90 42.64
C THR A 105 -12.04 -10.25 41.26
N VAL A 106 -12.24 -8.93 41.18
CA VAL A 106 -12.25 -8.16 39.92
C VAL A 106 -11.00 -7.30 39.74
N LEU A 107 -10.28 -6.99 40.83
CA LEU A 107 -9.10 -6.14 40.78
C LEU A 107 -7.98 -6.87 40.04
N LYS A 108 -7.52 -6.29 38.93
CA LYS A 108 -6.48 -6.86 38.06
C LYS A 108 -5.15 -6.14 38.23
N LYS A 109 -5.17 -4.80 38.37
CA LYS A 109 -3.97 -3.97 38.37
C LYS A 109 -3.91 -3.06 39.58
N ILE A 110 -2.75 -3.02 40.24
CA ILE A 110 -2.40 -2.02 41.24
C ILE A 110 -1.24 -1.19 40.69
N ARG A 111 -1.43 0.13 40.62
CA ARG A 111 -0.41 1.08 40.19
C ARG A 111 -0.14 2.11 41.28
N VAL A 112 1.10 2.17 41.73
CA VAL A 112 1.61 3.17 42.66
C VAL A 112 2.63 4.01 41.91
N ASP A 113 2.23 5.20 41.43
CA ASP A 113 3.18 6.14 40.83
C ASP A 113 4.18 6.66 41.87
N SER A 114 5.25 7.36 41.47
CA SER A 114 6.22 7.96 42.39
C SER A 114 5.56 8.96 43.37
N LEU A 115 5.14 8.47 44.54
CA LEU A 115 4.44 9.26 45.55
C LEU A 115 5.45 10.04 46.40
N TYR A 116 5.26 11.35 46.47
CA TYR A 116 5.93 12.21 47.45
C TYR A 116 5.37 11.90 48.84
N HIS A 117 6.20 11.28 49.68
CA HIS A 117 5.93 11.02 51.09
C HIS A 117 6.94 11.79 51.97
N SER A 118 6.53 12.09 53.20
CA SER A 118 7.34 12.82 54.18
C SER A 118 7.73 11.97 55.39
N ASP A 119 7.19 10.75 55.48
CA ASP A 119 7.36 9.83 56.61
C ASP A 119 7.38 8.38 56.09
N ASP A 120 8.46 7.66 56.39
CA ASP A 120 8.66 6.27 55.96
C ASP A 120 7.70 5.31 56.67
N ALA A 121 7.25 5.65 57.90
CA ALA A 121 6.32 4.81 58.66
C ALA A 121 4.93 4.76 58.00
N GLU A 122 4.49 5.87 57.40
CA GLU A 122 3.25 5.96 56.62
C GLU A 122 3.32 5.06 55.37
N MET A 123 4.45 5.09 54.65
CA MET A 123 4.67 4.23 53.49
C MET A 123 4.79 2.76 53.88
N GLU A 124 5.46 2.42 54.98
CA GLU A 124 5.56 1.04 55.47
C GLU A 124 4.19 0.44 55.80
N SER A 125 3.34 1.21 56.49
CA SER A 125 1.95 0.84 56.79
C SER A 125 1.15 0.63 55.50
N PHE A 126 1.30 1.51 54.53
CA PHE A 126 0.66 1.38 53.23
C PHE A 126 1.10 0.11 52.47
N CYS A 127 2.40 -0.17 52.41
CA CYS A 127 2.92 -1.38 51.79
C CYS A 127 2.44 -2.66 52.50
N PHE A 128 2.23 -2.60 53.82
CA PHE A 128 1.59 -3.69 54.56
C PHE A 128 0.16 -3.92 54.08
N GLN A 129 -0.61 -2.87 53.82
CA GLN A 129 -1.96 -3.01 53.27
C GLN A 129 -1.98 -3.57 51.86
N LEU A 130 -1.08 -3.11 51.00
CA LEU A 130 -0.92 -3.69 49.67
C LEU A 130 -0.52 -5.16 49.74
N GLY A 131 0.40 -5.53 50.63
CA GLY A 131 0.75 -6.93 50.88
C GLY A 131 -0.47 -7.77 51.26
N ARG A 132 -1.37 -7.23 52.10
CA ARG A 132 -2.63 -7.91 52.44
C ARG A 132 -3.58 -8.06 51.24
N ILE A 133 -3.64 -7.08 50.35
CA ILE A 133 -4.44 -7.18 49.12
C ILE A 133 -3.85 -8.26 48.20
N LEU A 134 -2.53 -8.25 47.98
CA LEU A 134 -1.85 -9.25 47.16
C LEU A 134 -2.03 -10.69 47.68
N ASN A 135 -2.21 -10.85 48.99
CA ASN A 135 -2.46 -12.15 49.62
C ASN A 135 -3.82 -12.76 49.26
N SER A 136 -4.84 -11.96 48.95
CA SER A 136 -6.23 -12.46 48.86
C SER A 136 -6.99 -12.03 47.59
N SER A 137 -6.36 -11.28 46.69
CA SER A 137 -7.00 -10.71 45.50
C SER A 137 -6.63 -11.40 44.19
N SER A 138 -7.39 -11.09 43.14
CA SER A 138 -7.18 -11.53 41.74
C SER A 138 -6.08 -10.77 40.98
N VAL A 139 -5.24 -9.99 41.68
CA VAL A 139 -4.30 -9.06 41.03
C VAL A 139 -3.31 -9.80 40.14
N THR A 140 -3.26 -9.38 38.87
CA THR A 140 -2.37 -9.91 37.84
C THR A 140 -1.20 -8.96 37.55
N GLU A 141 -1.33 -7.66 37.84
CA GLU A 141 -0.32 -6.65 37.56
C GLU A 141 -0.05 -5.77 38.78
N LEU A 142 1.23 -5.67 39.17
CA LEU A 142 1.68 -4.77 40.21
C LEU A 142 2.75 -3.84 39.66
N GLU A 143 2.43 -2.54 39.59
CA GLU A 143 3.38 -1.48 39.22
C GLU A 143 3.66 -0.60 40.42
N LEU A 144 4.93 -0.56 40.82
CA LEU A 144 5.39 0.29 41.91
C LEU A 144 6.38 1.32 41.35
N GLY A 145 6.26 2.55 41.85
CA GLY A 145 7.11 3.69 41.53
C GLY A 145 7.45 4.48 42.78
N GLY A 146 8.63 5.11 42.79
CA GLY A 146 9.15 5.85 43.94
C GLY A 146 10.05 5.01 44.86
N ARG A 147 10.85 5.64 45.71
CA ARG A 147 11.82 4.95 46.58
C ARG A 147 11.10 4.26 47.76
N LEU A 148 11.12 2.93 47.81
CA LEU A 148 10.55 2.13 48.90
C LEU A 148 11.66 1.58 49.80
N SER A 149 11.43 1.62 51.12
CA SER A 149 12.34 1.02 52.09
C SER A 149 12.33 -0.51 52.00
N ALA A 150 13.39 -1.15 52.51
CA ALA A 150 13.47 -2.61 52.59
C ALA A 150 12.31 -3.23 53.41
N ARG A 151 11.79 -2.50 54.41
CA ARG A 151 10.63 -2.93 55.21
C ARG A 151 9.34 -2.89 54.40
N CYS A 152 9.12 -1.84 53.59
CA CYS A 152 7.97 -1.79 52.69
C CYS A 152 7.98 -2.99 51.72
N LEU A 153 9.13 -3.31 51.10
CA LEU A 153 9.24 -4.47 50.21
C LEU A 153 9.10 -5.81 50.96
N SER A 154 9.58 -5.91 52.20
CA SER A 154 9.31 -7.07 53.05
C SER A 154 7.83 -7.30 53.28
N ASN A 155 7.08 -6.22 53.54
CA ASN A 155 5.64 -6.28 53.75
C ASN A 155 4.90 -6.75 52.49
N LEU A 156 5.30 -6.24 51.31
CA LEU A 156 4.77 -6.69 50.02
C LEU A 156 5.10 -8.18 49.75
N ALA A 157 6.36 -8.57 49.95
CA ALA A 157 6.82 -9.94 49.78
C ALA A 157 6.08 -10.93 50.70
N SER A 158 5.81 -10.54 51.94
CA SER A 158 5.04 -11.36 52.89
C SER A 158 3.61 -11.66 52.41
N GLY A 159 3.03 -10.76 51.60
CA GLY A 159 1.71 -10.96 51.00
C GLY A 159 1.69 -12.05 49.94
N LEU A 160 2.81 -12.26 49.25
CA LEU A 160 2.96 -13.26 48.19
C LEU A 160 3.50 -14.60 48.71
N ARG A 161 4.25 -14.59 49.82
CA ARG A 161 5.00 -15.75 50.31
C ARG A 161 4.11 -16.97 50.59
N GLY A 162 4.51 -18.14 50.07
CA GLY A 162 3.85 -19.43 50.33
C GLY A 162 2.60 -19.70 49.48
N ARG A 163 2.33 -18.87 48.47
CA ARG A 163 1.13 -18.94 47.62
C ARG A 163 1.45 -19.49 46.23
N SER A 164 1.26 -20.79 46.04
CA SER A 164 1.34 -21.40 44.70
C SER A 164 0.18 -20.99 43.79
N ASP A 165 -0.88 -20.37 44.34
CA ASP A 165 -2.09 -19.93 43.66
C ASP A 165 -2.06 -18.44 43.23
N SER A 166 -0.99 -17.69 43.56
CA SER A 166 -0.82 -16.29 43.18
C SER A 166 -1.09 -16.06 41.69
N LYS A 167 -1.90 -15.05 41.37
CA LYS A 167 -2.29 -14.69 40.00
C LYS A 167 -1.39 -13.64 39.36
N LEU A 168 -0.35 -13.20 40.08
CA LEU A 168 0.54 -12.14 39.60
C LEU A 168 1.31 -12.60 38.36
N LYS A 169 1.11 -11.87 37.26
CA LYS A 169 1.74 -12.08 35.95
C LYS A 169 2.75 -11.00 35.57
N SER A 170 2.58 -9.78 36.08
CA SER A 170 3.48 -8.65 35.82
C SER A 170 3.90 -7.97 37.11
N LEU A 171 5.20 -7.73 37.26
CA LEU A 171 5.80 -7.02 38.38
C LEU A 171 6.73 -5.93 37.84
N ASP A 172 6.36 -4.65 38.02
CA ASP A 172 7.19 -3.49 37.67
C ASP A 172 7.71 -2.80 38.92
N LEU A 173 9.03 -2.78 39.05
CA LEU A 173 9.82 -2.22 40.14
C LEU A 173 10.82 -1.18 39.59
N GLY A 174 10.39 -0.37 38.61
CA GLY A 174 11.25 0.42 37.73
C GLY A 174 12.13 1.51 38.36
N VAL A 175 11.96 1.89 39.64
CA VAL A 175 12.87 2.77 40.42
C VAL A 175 12.62 2.58 41.94
N THR A 176 12.34 1.36 42.40
CA THR A 176 11.50 1.21 43.60
C THR A 176 12.17 0.93 44.93
N TRP A 177 13.47 0.69 45.03
CA TRP A 177 14.09 0.37 46.33
C TRP A 177 15.25 1.27 46.70
N GLU A 178 15.29 1.60 47.99
CA GLU A 178 16.21 2.59 48.58
C GLU A 178 17.62 2.04 48.82
N ASP A 179 17.75 0.78 49.26
CA ASP A 179 19.04 0.19 49.61
C ASP A 179 19.17 -1.31 49.25
N SER A 180 20.39 -1.83 49.43
CA SER A 180 20.77 -3.21 49.12
C SER A 180 20.05 -4.29 49.91
N SER A 181 19.59 -3.99 51.12
CA SER A 181 18.90 -4.94 51.99
C SER A 181 17.50 -5.28 51.49
N ALA A 182 16.94 -4.48 50.58
CA ALA A 182 15.65 -4.73 49.93
C ALA A 182 15.68 -5.91 48.96
N VAL A 183 16.84 -6.24 48.40
CA VAL A 183 16.99 -7.19 47.29
C VAL A 183 16.51 -8.60 47.62
N LYS A 184 16.71 -9.07 48.85
CA LYS A 184 16.18 -10.37 49.29
C LYS A 184 14.65 -10.43 49.22
N TYR A 185 13.97 -9.32 49.49
CA TYR A 185 12.50 -9.28 49.43
C TYR A 185 11.99 -9.21 48.00
N VAL A 186 12.73 -8.55 47.09
CA VAL A 186 12.45 -8.58 45.65
C VAL A 186 12.59 -10.01 45.12
N ALA A 187 13.66 -10.71 45.49
CA ALA A 187 13.84 -12.12 45.15
C ALA A 187 12.72 -13.00 45.72
N ASP A 188 12.30 -12.77 46.97
CA ASP A 188 11.16 -13.45 47.57
C ASP A 188 9.87 -13.23 46.77
N MET A 189 9.62 -12.00 46.30
CA MET A 189 8.44 -11.69 45.46
C MET A 189 8.47 -12.43 44.13
N ILE A 190 9.62 -12.47 43.46
CA ILE A 190 9.81 -13.22 42.20
C ILE A 190 9.55 -14.72 42.42
N ASN A 191 10.17 -15.29 43.45
CA ASN A 191 10.04 -16.72 43.77
C ASN A 191 8.62 -17.11 44.23
N SER A 192 7.87 -16.15 44.77
CA SER A 192 6.50 -16.37 45.26
C SER A 192 5.42 -16.13 44.18
N ALA A 193 5.81 -15.82 42.95
CA ALA A 193 4.90 -15.57 41.83
C ALA A 193 5.11 -16.60 40.70
N PRO A 194 4.51 -17.80 40.78
CA PRO A 194 4.74 -18.88 39.82
C PRO A 194 4.14 -18.63 38.42
N LEU A 195 3.27 -17.61 38.30
CA LEU A 195 2.68 -17.18 37.02
C LEU A 195 3.31 -15.90 36.49
N LEU A 196 4.43 -15.44 37.06
CA LEU A 196 5.09 -14.20 36.67
C LEU A 196 5.65 -14.34 35.24
N GLU A 197 5.07 -13.61 34.29
CA GLU A 197 5.47 -13.61 32.87
C GLU A 197 6.33 -12.40 32.51
N THR A 198 6.13 -11.26 33.17
CA THR A 198 6.85 -10.00 32.91
C THR A 198 7.44 -9.43 34.19
N LEU A 199 8.73 -9.08 34.16
CA LEU A 199 9.44 -8.45 35.27
C LEU A 199 10.20 -7.22 34.78
N ARG A 200 9.96 -6.08 35.43
CA ARG A 200 10.76 -4.87 35.23
C ARG A 200 11.46 -4.50 36.52
N LEU A 201 12.78 -4.39 36.47
CA LEU A 201 13.62 -4.01 37.61
C LEU A 201 14.34 -2.70 37.28
N GLY A 202 14.31 -1.75 38.21
CA GLY A 202 15.14 -0.56 38.13
C GLY A 202 15.47 0.05 39.49
N GLY A 203 16.54 0.84 39.53
CA GLY A 203 17.00 1.44 40.79
C GLY A 203 18.29 2.25 40.64
N ASN A 204 18.50 3.17 41.58
CA ASN A 204 19.75 3.93 41.74
C ASN A 204 20.64 3.20 42.74
N PHE A 205 21.47 2.28 42.25
CA PHE A 205 22.38 1.47 43.08
C PHE A 205 23.67 2.20 43.50
N GLU A 206 23.67 3.54 43.53
CA GLU A 206 24.86 4.33 43.86
C GLU A 206 25.19 4.31 45.36
N ASP A 207 24.20 4.13 46.24
CA ASP A 207 24.39 4.09 47.71
C ASP A 207 24.87 2.72 48.24
N MET A 208 25.27 1.78 47.36
CA MET A 208 25.74 0.43 47.71
C MET A 208 27.21 0.35 48.16
N GLU A 209 27.83 1.43 48.65
CA GLU A 209 29.17 1.34 49.26
C GLU A 209 29.21 0.43 50.51
N ALA A 210 28.05 0.06 51.07
CA ALA A 210 27.94 -0.71 52.32
C ALA A 210 27.78 -2.25 52.18
N ARG A 211 27.45 -2.82 51.01
CA ARG A 211 27.38 -4.29 50.78
C ARG A 211 28.13 -4.70 49.51
N PRO A 212 28.75 -5.90 49.46
CA PRO A 212 29.37 -6.39 48.24
C PRO A 212 28.30 -6.57 47.15
N LEU A 213 28.46 -5.86 46.02
CA LEU A 213 27.63 -5.98 44.82
C LEU A 213 27.38 -7.44 44.40
N ASP A 214 28.33 -8.34 44.70
CA ASP A 214 28.29 -9.75 44.36
C ASP A 214 27.20 -10.56 45.10
N GLU A 215 26.91 -10.23 46.38
CA GLU A 215 25.87 -10.89 47.18
C GLU A 215 24.48 -10.55 46.63
N THR A 216 24.23 -9.25 46.39
CA THR A 216 22.99 -8.73 45.81
C THR A 216 22.69 -9.35 44.44
N VAL A 217 23.70 -9.37 43.57
CA VAL A 217 23.59 -9.98 42.24
C VAL A 217 23.35 -11.48 42.36
N GLY A 218 24.01 -12.16 43.30
CA GLY A 218 23.81 -13.59 43.57
C GLY A 218 22.36 -13.92 43.93
N ILE A 219 21.76 -13.15 44.84
CA ILE A 219 20.37 -13.36 45.28
C ILE A 219 19.38 -13.18 44.11
N LEU A 220 19.51 -12.10 43.33
CA LEU A 220 18.60 -11.84 42.20
C LEU A 220 18.81 -12.82 41.06
N SER A 221 20.05 -13.13 40.70
CA SER A 221 20.33 -14.10 39.63
C SER A 221 19.74 -15.47 39.95
N GLN A 222 19.84 -15.92 41.20
CA GLN A 222 19.24 -17.17 41.63
C GLN A 222 17.70 -17.15 41.52
N ALA A 223 17.05 -16.05 41.91
CA ALA A 223 15.60 -15.90 41.77
C ALA A 223 15.17 -15.88 40.30
N LEU A 224 15.93 -15.21 39.44
CA LEU A 224 15.70 -15.23 37.99
C LEU A 224 15.87 -16.66 37.44
N ILE A 225 16.95 -17.36 37.77
CA ILE A 225 17.20 -18.76 37.33
C ILE A 225 16.04 -19.69 37.72
N GLN A 226 15.52 -19.56 38.94
CA GLN A 226 14.45 -20.40 39.47
C GLN A 226 13.07 -20.11 38.86
N SER A 227 12.88 -18.92 38.27
CA SER A 227 11.61 -18.55 37.66
C SER A 227 11.43 -19.25 36.31
N SER A 228 10.49 -20.20 36.23
CA SER A 228 10.21 -20.95 35.00
C SER A 228 9.13 -20.31 34.12
N SER A 229 8.38 -19.33 34.63
CA SER A 229 7.28 -18.66 33.92
C SER A 229 7.68 -17.35 33.26
N LEU A 230 8.81 -16.76 33.68
CA LEU A 230 9.22 -15.42 33.28
C LEU A 230 9.66 -15.40 31.82
N LYS A 231 8.93 -14.67 30.97
CA LYS A 231 9.17 -14.55 29.53
C LYS A 231 9.85 -13.24 29.15
N GLU A 232 9.58 -12.16 29.87
CA GLU A 232 10.10 -10.84 29.57
C GLU A 232 10.80 -10.22 30.79
N LEU A 233 12.06 -9.82 30.59
CA LEU A 233 12.86 -9.12 31.58
C LEU A 233 13.21 -7.72 31.06
N THR A 234 12.75 -6.69 31.76
CA THR A 234 13.17 -5.31 31.52
C THR A 234 14.07 -4.84 32.65
N LEU A 235 15.26 -4.34 32.30
CA LEU A 235 16.13 -3.67 33.24
C LEU A 235 16.26 -2.20 32.84
N THR A 236 16.05 -1.30 33.81
CA THR A 236 16.13 0.15 33.58
C THR A 236 16.95 0.81 34.68
N THR A 237 17.65 1.87 34.33
CA THR A 237 18.31 2.77 35.29
C THR A 237 17.59 4.12 35.32
N GLY A 238 17.78 4.88 36.41
CA GLY A 238 17.17 6.20 36.60
C GLY A 238 17.76 7.30 35.70
N ASP A 239 17.69 8.56 36.17
CA ASP A 239 18.14 9.77 35.44
C ASP A 239 19.59 9.71 34.91
N TRP A 240 19.87 10.33 33.76
CA TRP A 240 21.16 10.30 33.05
C TRP A 240 22.27 11.13 33.71
N THR A 241 21.91 11.96 34.69
CA THR A 241 22.75 13.03 35.22
C THR A 241 23.83 12.58 36.22
N VAL A 242 23.83 11.31 36.66
CA VAL A 242 24.79 10.82 37.68
C VAL A 242 25.62 9.65 37.15
N LYS A 243 26.95 9.73 37.34
CA LYS A 243 27.96 8.80 36.82
C LYS A 243 27.98 7.50 37.61
N GLY A 244 27.91 6.36 36.91
CA GLY A 244 28.12 5.03 37.50
C GLY A 244 26.89 4.12 37.60
N ARG A 245 25.72 4.56 37.10
CA ARG A 245 24.48 3.77 37.09
C ARG A 245 24.55 2.56 36.14
N GLY A 246 23.88 1.48 36.52
CA GLY A 246 23.71 0.28 35.69
C GLY A 246 24.81 -0.78 35.78
N LYS A 247 25.89 -0.54 36.55
CA LYS A 247 26.98 -1.52 36.73
C LYS A 247 26.55 -2.86 37.32
N TRP A 248 25.41 -2.91 38.03
CA TRP A 248 24.82 -4.13 38.62
C TRP A 248 24.09 -5.01 37.59
N ALA A 249 23.63 -4.42 36.47
CA ALA A 249 22.88 -5.14 35.46
C ALA A 249 23.76 -6.15 34.71
N TRP A 250 25.02 -5.78 34.44
CA TRP A 250 26.00 -6.68 33.81
C TRP A 250 26.19 -7.99 34.58
N PRO A 251 26.60 -7.97 35.88
CA PRO A 251 26.83 -9.21 36.61
C PRO A 251 25.55 -10.05 36.75
N LEU A 252 24.40 -9.38 36.86
CA LEU A 252 23.11 -10.05 36.95
C LEU A 252 22.76 -10.80 35.68
N LEU A 253 22.85 -10.15 34.52
CA LEU A 253 22.55 -10.76 33.23
C LEU A 253 23.49 -11.94 32.95
N LEU A 254 24.79 -11.80 33.21
CA LEU A 254 25.72 -12.91 33.07
C LEU A 254 25.33 -14.08 33.98
N LYS A 255 25.17 -13.86 35.29
CA LYS A 255 24.86 -14.98 36.20
C LYS A 255 23.50 -15.61 35.90
N ALA A 256 22.48 -14.82 35.56
CA ALA A 256 21.13 -15.33 35.38
C ALA A 256 20.88 -15.97 34.01
N LEU A 257 21.54 -15.46 32.96
CA LEU A 257 21.24 -15.80 31.57
C LEU A 257 22.37 -16.53 30.86
N THR A 258 23.55 -16.69 31.48
CA THR A 258 24.66 -17.47 30.92
C THR A 258 25.00 -18.67 31.80
N GLY A 259 25.64 -19.69 31.22
CA GLY A 259 25.94 -20.96 31.91
C GLY A 259 24.89 -22.07 31.73
N ASP A 260 25.11 -23.21 32.38
CA ASP A 260 24.28 -24.42 32.26
C ASP A 260 22.93 -24.28 32.97
N ASP A 261 22.94 -23.64 34.14
CA ASP A 261 21.79 -23.35 34.99
C ASP A 261 21.06 -22.04 34.60
N ARG A 262 21.34 -21.48 33.42
CA ARG A 262 20.72 -20.23 32.96
C ARG A 262 19.19 -20.32 32.93
N ASN A 263 18.53 -19.19 33.12
CA ASN A 263 17.11 -19.09 32.83
C ASN A 263 16.86 -19.28 31.33
N ARG A 264 16.03 -20.26 30.99
CA ARG A 264 15.62 -20.60 29.61
C ARG A 264 14.21 -20.14 29.24
N SER A 265 13.44 -19.63 30.20
CA SER A 265 12.07 -19.15 29.99
C SER A 265 12.04 -17.72 29.46
N ILE A 266 13.06 -16.91 29.75
CA ILE A 266 13.15 -15.52 29.28
C ILE A 266 13.42 -15.52 27.77
N GLU A 267 12.44 -15.04 27.02
CA GLU A 267 12.48 -14.92 25.56
C GLU A 267 12.71 -13.47 25.10
N ARG A 268 12.38 -12.49 25.95
CA ARG A 268 12.50 -11.05 25.64
C ARG A 268 13.33 -10.33 26.70
N LEU A 269 14.36 -9.62 26.25
CA LEU A 269 15.22 -8.81 27.11
C LEU A 269 15.18 -7.35 26.67
N ARG A 270 14.85 -6.44 27.58
CA ARG A 270 14.82 -4.99 27.32
C ARG A 270 15.76 -4.26 28.27
N LEU A 271 16.75 -3.55 27.74
CA LEU A 271 17.75 -2.81 28.50
C LEU A 271 17.65 -1.34 28.15
N THR A 272 17.40 -0.50 29.15
CA THR A 272 17.16 0.92 28.94
C THR A 272 18.12 1.75 29.81
N ARG A 273 18.85 2.69 29.20
CA ARG A 273 19.75 3.68 29.85
C ARG A 273 20.97 3.12 30.59
N MET A 274 21.58 2.04 30.10
CA MET A 274 22.71 1.39 30.78
C MET A 274 24.08 1.77 30.21
N GLU A 275 25.12 1.69 31.05
CA GLU A 275 26.51 1.93 30.66
C GLU A 275 27.36 0.64 30.74
N GLY A 276 28.26 0.44 29.76
CA GLY A 276 29.35 -0.55 29.85
C GLY A 276 28.94 -2.02 29.70
N LEU A 277 27.88 -2.31 28.93
CA LEU A 277 27.37 -3.67 28.72
C LEU A 277 28.03 -4.45 27.57
N GLY A 278 28.99 -3.86 26.85
CA GLY A 278 29.49 -4.37 25.56
C GLY A 278 29.81 -5.86 25.53
N ASP A 279 30.77 -6.26 26.38
CA ASP A 279 31.24 -7.65 26.45
C ASP A 279 30.11 -8.62 26.89
N CYS A 280 29.01 -8.13 27.49
CA CYS A 280 27.95 -8.91 28.18
C CYS A 280 27.02 -9.40 27.12
N LEU A 281 26.63 -8.44 26.29
CA LEU A 281 25.68 -8.63 25.22
C LEU A 281 26.27 -9.60 24.22
N ARG A 282 27.58 -9.50 23.95
CA ARG A 282 28.32 -10.49 23.18
C ARG A 282 28.19 -11.90 23.78
N GLU A 283 28.58 -12.09 25.04
CA GLU A 283 28.53 -13.41 25.68
C GLU A 283 27.09 -13.94 25.84
N LEU A 284 26.13 -13.07 26.11
CA LEU A 284 24.71 -13.38 26.30
C LEU A 284 24.04 -13.82 24.99
N LEU A 285 24.33 -13.14 23.87
CA LEU A 285 23.83 -13.55 22.56
C LEU A 285 24.44 -14.89 22.12
N ILE A 286 25.71 -15.15 22.45
CA ILE A 286 26.38 -16.42 22.12
C ILE A 286 25.84 -17.56 22.99
N SER A 287 25.59 -17.31 24.28
CA SER A 287 25.36 -18.37 25.27
C SER A 287 23.89 -18.69 25.54
N ASN A 288 22.95 -17.79 25.24
CA ASN A 288 21.54 -17.96 25.57
C ASN A 288 20.63 -18.11 24.35
N PRO A 289 20.32 -19.35 23.94
CA PRO A 289 19.51 -19.56 22.75
C PRO A 289 18.00 -19.32 22.92
N SER A 290 17.53 -19.07 24.14
CA SER A 290 16.11 -18.85 24.41
C SER A 290 15.63 -17.45 24.01
N LEU A 291 16.56 -16.50 23.85
CA LEU A 291 16.23 -15.12 23.52
C LEU A 291 15.74 -14.99 22.07
N LYS A 292 14.48 -14.57 21.94
CA LYS A 292 13.83 -14.26 20.65
C LYS A 292 13.88 -12.79 20.32
N GLU A 293 13.94 -11.92 21.33
CA GLU A 293 13.95 -10.47 21.15
C GLU A 293 14.87 -9.78 22.17
N VAL A 294 15.77 -8.92 21.69
CA VAL A 294 16.62 -8.09 22.55
C VAL A 294 16.44 -6.62 22.15
N THR A 295 15.93 -5.82 23.07
CA THR A 295 15.76 -4.37 22.88
C THR A 295 16.80 -3.61 23.70
N LEU A 296 17.59 -2.78 23.03
CA LEU A 296 18.65 -1.95 23.61
C LEU A 296 18.28 -0.48 23.39
N GLU A 297 17.95 0.25 24.46
CA GLU A 297 17.52 1.64 24.37
C GLU A 297 18.46 2.57 25.09
N PHE A 298 19.04 3.49 24.31
CA PHE A 298 19.92 4.54 24.80
C PHE A 298 21.03 3.92 25.65
N LEU A 299 21.94 3.17 25.03
CA LEU A 299 23.00 2.46 25.75
C LEU A 299 24.33 3.15 25.53
N LYS A 300 25.08 3.37 26.60
CA LYS A 300 26.41 3.97 26.48
C LYS A 300 27.50 2.90 26.56
N MET A 301 28.12 2.61 25.42
CA MET A 301 29.33 1.79 25.37
C MET A 301 30.58 2.64 25.65
N ARG A 302 31.66 2.00 26.09
CA ARG A 302 32.92 2.69 26.40
C ARG A 302 33.69 3.10 25.14
N SER A 303 33.43 2.43 24.02
CA SER A 303 34.05 2.69 22.73
C SER A 303 33.21 2.15 21.57
N PRO A 304 33.42 2.67 20.34
CA PRO A 304 32.84 2.09 19.12
C PRO A 304 33.25 0.62 18.87
N GLU A 305 34.39 0.19 19.41
CA GLU A 305 34.87 -1.19 19.30
C GLU A 305 33.93 -2.19 19.99
N GLN A 306 33.30 -1.81 21.11
CA GLN A 306 32.31 -2.68 21.77
C GLN A 306 31.05 -2.86 20.92
N TRP A 307 30.64 -1.83 20.19
CA TRP A 307 29.55 -1.93 19.21
C TRP A 307 29.92 -2.78 18.00
N HIS A 308 31.18 -2.71 17.56
CA HIS A 308 31.72 -3.59 16.53
C HIS A 308 31.65 -5.07 16.95
N GLN A 309 32.17 -5.39 18.13
CA GLN A 309 32.15 -6.76 18.66
C GLN A 309 30.74 -7.28 18.90
N LEU A 310 29.81 -6.41 19.32
CA LEU A 310 28.40 -6.76 19.41
C LEU A 310 27.86 -7.15 18.04
N GLY A 311 28.11 -6.35 17.00
CA GLY A 311 27.64 -6.68 15.66
C GLY A 311 28.24 -7.98 15.11
N GLU A 312 29.50 -8.30 15.40
CA GLU A 312 30.04 -9.63 15.08
C GLU A 312 29.28 -10.76 15.77
N ALA A 313 28.94 -10.60 17.05
CA ALA A 313 28.14 -11.57 17.78
C ALA A 313 26.74 -11.75 17.17
N ILE A 314 26.12 -10.67 16.71
CA ILE A 314 24.82 -10.71 16.01
C ILE A 314 24.94 -11.51 14.71
N ARG A 315 25.97 -11.22 13.91
CA ARG A 315 26.23 -11.90 12.63
C ARG A 315 26.42 -13.40 12.84
N ASP A 316 27.20 -13.77 13.85
CA ASP A 316 27.56 -15.16 14.12
C ASP A 316 26.39 -15.94 14.75
N ASN A 317 25.58 -15.29 15.59
CA ASN A 317 24.39 -15.88 16.21
C ASN A 317 23.21 -16.07 15.24
N ALA A 318 23.15 -15.30 14.15
CA ALA A 318 22.08 -15.41 13.14
C ALA A 318 21.96 -16.80 12.49
N ASN A 319 23.01 -17.64 12.58
CA ASN A 319 22.99 -19.03 12.11
C ASN A 319 22.23 -20.00 13.04
N ALA A 320 22.10 -19.66 14.33
CA ALA A 320 21.58 -20.56 15.34
C ALA A 320 20.12 -20.24 15.73
N ILE A 321 19.70 -18.97 15.66
CA ILE A 321 18.44 -18.49 16.26
C ILE A 321 17.91 -17.25 15.53
N ALA A 322 16.60 -17.20 15.31
CA ALA A 322 15.89 -16.02 14.79
C ALA A 322 15.68 -14.93 15.87
N THR A 323 16.76 -14.51 16.56
CA THR A 323 16.70 -13.43 17.56
C THR A 323 16.61 -12.07 16.87
N THR A 324 15.53 -11.32 17.07
CA THR A 324 15.41 -9.93 16.59
C THR A 324 16.07 -8.97 17.57
N ILE A 325 16.92 -8.06 17.08
CA ILE A 325 17.65 -7.12 17.92
C ILE A 325 17.23 -5.71 17.55
N LEU A 326 16.57 -5.03 18.47
CA LEU A 326 16.14 -3.64 18.30
C LEU A 326 17.09 -2.72 19.07
N VAL A 327 17.68 -1.75 18.38
CA VAL A 327 18.58 -0.76 19.02
C VAL A 327 18.06 0.65 18.79
N ARG A 328 17.80 1.38 19.87
CA ARG A 328 17.33 2.78 19.84
C ARG A 328 18.44 3.72 20.30
N PHE A 329 18.87 4.61 19.42
CA PHE A 329 19.91 5.60 19.67
C PHE A 329 19.32 6.99 19.92
N ARG A 330 19.95 7.79 20.79
CA ARG A 330 19.65 9.23 21.01
C ARG A 330 20.94 10.01 21.24
N GLY A 331 21.35 10.83 20.28
CA GLY A 331 22.55 11.69 20.40
C GLY A 331 23.86 10.93 20.69
N GLU A 332 23.99 9.68 20.24
CA GLU A 332 25.20 8.87 20.44
C GLU A 332 26.27 9.12 19.36
N GLU A 333 27.53 8.73 19.63
CA GLU A 333 28.62 8.83 18.66
C GLU A 333 28.33 7.99 17.41
N TRP A 334 28.11 8.63 16.27
CA TRP A 334 27.76 8.00 15.00
C TRP A 334 28.68 6.83 14.57
N LYS A 335 29.96 6.91 14.95
CA LYS A 335 30.94 5.83 14.72
C LYS A 335 30.49 4.50 15.32
N SER A 336 29.77 4.52 16.44
CA SER A 336 29.21 3.36 17.12
C SER A 336 28.09 2.69 16.32
N ILE A 337 27.15 3.51 15.82
CA ILE A 337 26.00 3.04 15.02
C ILE A 337 26.50 2.38 13.73
N GLU A 338 27.44 3.04 13.05
CA GLU A 338 28.05 2.53 11.84
C GLU A 338 28.89 1.27 12.09
N ALA A 339 29.66 1.22 13.19
CA ALA A 339 30.45 0.05 13.57
C ALA A 339 29.56 -1.18 13.82
N LEU A 340 28.45 -1.02 14.55
CA LEU A 340 27.45 -2.08 14.77
C LEU A 340 26.84 -2.57 13.46
N ALA A 341 26.31 -1.67 12.64
CA ALA A 341 25.61 -2.05 11.42
C ALA A 341 26.55 -2.75 10.41
N ARG A 342 27.80 -2.29 10.28
CA ARG A 342 28.79 -2.91 9.39
C ARG A 342 29.23 -4.29 9.87
N SER A 343 29.60 -4.43 11.14
CA SER A 343 30.07 -5.71 11.69
C SER A 343 28.98 -6.79 11.69
N ALA A 344 27.72 -6.41 11.88
CA ALA A 344 26.57 -7.30 11.80
C ALA A 344 26.20 -7.77 10.39
N SER A 345 26.79 -7.21 9.32
CA SER A 345 26.41 -7.54 7.95
C SER A 345 26.86 -8.95 7.56
N SER A 346 25.99 -9.69 6.87
CA SER A 346 26.25 -11.05 6.38
C SER A 346 25.78 -11.18 4.93
N GLU A 347 26.45 -12.02 4.13
CA GLU A 347 26.01 -12.39 2.78
C GLU A 347 25.13 -13.65 2.77
N VAL A 348 25.10 -14.39 3.87
CA VAL A 348 24.46 -15.72 3.96
C VAL A 348 23.17 -15.67 4.78
N ASN A 349 23.11 -14.80 5.79
CA ASN A 349 22.04 -14.81 6.80
C ASN A 349 21.01 -13.71 6.56
N ASP A 350 19.76 -14.00 6.90
CA ASP A 350 18.70 -12.99 6.91
C ASP A 350 19.01 -11.90 7.95
N PRO A 351 18.72 -10.63 7.65
CA PRO A 351 18.96 -9.54 8.59
C PRO A 351 18.02 -9.65 9.81
N THR A 352 18.58 -9.52 11.00
CA THR A 352 17.84 -9.55 12.28
C THR A 352 17.91 -8.24 13.07
N LEU A 353 18.75 -7.30 12.63
CA LEU A 353 18.98 -6.03 13.31
C LEU A 353 17.96 -4.98 12.86
N GLU A 354 17.32 -4.34 13.83
CA GLU A 354 16.39 -3.24 13.67
C GLU A 354 16.94 -2.02 14.41
N ILE A 355 17.03 -0.87 13.74
CA ILE A 355 17.61 0.35 14.32
C ILE A 355 16.58 1.47 14.32
N THR A 356 16.41 2.15 15.45
CA THR A 356 15.68 3.41 15.58
C THR A 356 16.64 4.53 15.96
N LEU A 357 16.65 5.59 15.16
CA LEU A 357 17.46 6.78 15.36
C LEU A 357 16.56 7.93 15.79
N HIS A 358 16.77 8.42 17.01
CA HIS A 358 16.20 9.67 17.49
C HIS A 358 17.26 10.75 17.33
N VAL A 359 17.09 11.59 16.32
CA VAL A 359 18.04 12.65 15.98
C VAL A 359 17.65 13.96 16.64
N VAL A 360 18.62 14.63 17.27
CA VAL A 360 18.41 15.91 17.96
C VAL A 360 19.06 17.08 17.23
N SER A 361 20.02 16.82 16.34
CA SER A 361 20.73 17.84 15.55
C SER A 361 20.67 17.57 14.06
N GLU A 362 20.93 18.60 13.26
CA GLU A 362 20.93 18.51 11.79
C GLU A 362 22.09 17.66 11.27
N ASP A 363 23.26 17.72 11.91
CA ASP A 363 24.41 16.86 11.58
C ASP A 363 24.05 15.38 11.79
N GLU A 364 23.31 15.05 12.85
CA GLU A 364 22.81 13.69 13.09
C GLU A 364 21.80 13.22 12.03
N VAL A 365 20.95 14.11 11.53
CA VAL A 365 20.06 13.81 10.38
C VAL A 365 20.90 13.44 9.16
N MET A 366 21.94 14.23 8.86
CA MET A 366 22.82 13.99 7.70
C MET A 366 23.56 12.66 7.81
N LEU A 367 24.09 12.37 8.99
CA LEU A 367 24.75 11.09 9.26
C LEU A 367 23.74 9.94 9.10
N SER A 368 22.53 10.08 9.63
CA SER A 368 21.43 9.10 9.50
C SER A 368 21.04 8.81 8.05
N LEU A 369 20.89 9.85 7.23
CA LEU A 369 20.61 9.71 5.80
C LEU A 369 21.79 9.07 5.03
N ASN A 370 23.03 9.33 5.44
CA ASN A 370 24.19 8.67 4.87
C ASN A 370 24.22 7.16 5.17
N LEU A 371 23.88 6.74 6.40
CA LEU A 371 23.72 5.30 6.71
C LEU A 371 22.59 4.69 5.88
N LEU A 372 21.43 5.35 5.81
CA LEU A 372 20.31 4.89 4.99
C LEU A 372 20.74 4.69 3.52
N GLY A 373 21.46 5.66 2.95
CA GLY A 373 21.97 5.54 1.58
C GLY A 373 22.88 4.33 1.38
N ARG A 374 23.70 3.97 2.38
CA ARG A 374 24.60 2.80 2.32
C ARG A 374 23.84 1.48 2.45
N VAL A 375 22.83 1.45 3.32
CA VAL A 375 21.91 0.31 3.48
C VAL A 375 21.10 0.07 2.20
N LEU A 376 20.59 1.14 1.58
CA LEU A 376 19.83 1.07 0.34
C LEU A 376 20.70 0.67 -0.86
N ARG A 377 22.02 0.91 -0.83
CA ARG A 377 22.97 0.40 -1.84
C ARG A 377 23.47 -1.02 -1.57
N GLY A 378 23.00 -1.66 -0.49
CA GLY A 378 23.46 -2.97 -0.06
C GLY A 378 24.92 -3.00 0.39
N GLU A 379 25.51 -1.87 0.76
CA GLU A 379 26.84 -1.84 1.41
C GLU A 379 26.76 -2.33 2.87
N ILE A 380 25.56 -2.26 3.45
CA ILE A 380 25.23 -2.76 4.78
C ILE A 380 24.02 -3.65 4.64
N THR A 381 24.17 -4.93 4.98
CA THR A 381 23.16 -5.98 4.80
C THR A 381 22.66 -6.54 6.13
N SER A 382 22.99 -5.90 7.26
CA SER A 382 22.53 -6.33 8.58
C SER A 382 21.11 -5.88 8.93
N LEU A 383 20.62 -4.80 8.32
CA LEU A 383 19.40 -4.11 8.74
C LEU A 383 18.15 -4.68 8.08
N LYS A 384 17.22 -5.14 8.90
CA LYS A 384 15.87 -5.55 8.52
C LYS A 384 14.91 -4.35 8.53
N SER A 385 15.06 -3.49 9.53
CA SER A 385 14.24 -2.29 9.75
C SER A 385 15.13 -1.10 10.13
N LEU A 386 14.83 0.07 9.58
CA LEU A 386 15.48 1.33 9.95
C LEU A 386 14.42 2.40 10.14
N SER A 387 14.42 3.05 11.30
CA SER A 387 13.55 4.15 11.64
C SER A 387 14.37 5.39 11.96
N ILE A 388 14.02 6.53 11.37
CA ILE A 388 14.65 7.83 11.60
C ILE A 388 13.56 8.82 11.99
N SER A 389 13.66 9.36 13.20
CA SER A 389 12.68 10.29 13.76
C SER A 389 13.36 11.48 14.43
N ARG A 390 12.83 12.70 14.22
CA ARG A 390 13.30 13.94 14.86
C ARG A 390 12.32 14.37 15.97
N ASP A 391 12.85 14.75 17.12
CA ASP A 391 12.06 15.27 18.27
C ASP A 391 11.40 16.63 17.91
N GLU A 392 10.17 16.89 18.38
CA GLU A 392 9.24 17.90 17.84
C GLU A 392 9.63 19.39 18.01
N ASP A 393 10.75 19.70 18.67
CA ASP A 393 10.96 21.03 19.28
C ASP A 393 11.76 22.08 18.47
N ASP A 394 12.28 21.79 17.26
CA ASP A 394 13.07 22.80 16.51
C ASP A 394 12.76 22.84 15.00
N ARG A 395 12.08 23.92 14.57
CA ARG A 395 11.65 24.19 13.18
C ARG A 395 12.61 25.16 12.48
N LYS A 396 13.78 24.69 12.05
CA LYS A 396 14.70 25.48 11.20
C LYS A 396 14.93 24.82 9.85
N ILE A 397 14.99 25.68 8.82
CA ILE A 397 15.06 25.34 7.39
C ILE A 397 16.52 25.20 6.91
N ILE A 398 16.92 24.08 6.28
CA ILE A 398 18.22 23.83 5.64
C ILE A 398 18.09 22.99 4.35
N THR A 399 18.98 23.22 3.37
CA THR A 399 19.03 22.45 2.11
C THR A 399 20.15 21.40 2.16
N PHE A 400 19.85 20.13 1.81
CA PHE A 400 20.82 19.03 1.86
C PHE A 400 21.10 18.36 0.50
N SER A 401 22.13 17.52 0.44
CA SER A 401 22.46 16.64 -0.70
C SER A 401 23.03 15.32 -0.18
N ILE A 402 22.49 14.18 -0.63
CA ILE A 402 23.12 12.88 -0.43
C ILE A 402 24.33 12.80 -1.38
N PRO A 403 25.47 12.22 -0.99
CA PRO A 403 26.56 11.99 -1.94
C PRO A 403 26.04 11.21 -3.16
N PRO A 404 26.37 11.63 -4.39
CA PRO A 404 25.84 11.03 -5.62
C PRO A 404 26.07 9.53 -5.60
N MET A 405 24.97 8.79 -5.64
CA MET A 405 25.00 7.34 -5.59
C MET A 405 25.45 6.82 -6.96
N ASN A 406 26.73 6.44 -7.08
CA ASN A 406 27.42 6.06 -8.33
C ASN A 406 26.86 4.78 -9.02
N GLY A 407 25.62 4.80 -9.49
CA GLY A 407 25.07 3.84 -10.45
C GLY A 407 24.81 2.41 -9.96
N LYS A 408 25.11 2.05 -8.70
CA LYS A 408 24.71 0.76 -8.11
C LYS A 408 23.21 0.78 -7.80
N SER A 409 22.43 -0.07 -8.45
CA SER A 409 21.00 -0.25 -8.15
C SER A 409 20.82 -0.83 -6.75
N GLY A 410 19.74 -0.46 -6.04
CA GLY A 410 19.46 -0.93 -4.68
C GLY A 410 19.05 -2.41 -4.58
N GLU A 411 19.27 -3.20 -5.63
CA GLU A 411 18.90 -4.62 -5.76
C GLU A 411 19.53 -5.51 -4.70
N THR A 412 20.68 -5.12 -4.14
CA THR A 412 21.38 -5.86 -3.09
C THR A 412 20.94 -5.47 -1.68
N SER A 413 20.05 -4.47 -1.54
CA SER A 413 19.53 -4.09 -0.23
C SER A 413 18.58 -5.14 0.31
N VAL A 414 18.76 -5.47 1.60
CA VAL A 414 17.93 -6.43 2.35
C VAL A 414 16.93 -5.74 3.29
N LEU A 415 16.91 -4.40 3.30
CA LEU A 415 16.02 -3.60 4.14
C LEU A 415 14.56 -3.87 3.79
N LYS A 416 13.76 -4.31 4.76
CA LYS A 416 12.33 -4.64 4.57
C LYS A 416 11.40 -3.52 5.00
N ARG A 417 11.73 -2.80 6.08
CA ARG A 417 10.94 -1.68 6.61
C ARG A 417 11.80 -0.43 6.76
N LEU A 418 11.25 0.71 6.33
CA LEU A 418 11.87 2.03 6.45
C LEU A 418 10.83 2.98 7.02
N GLU A 419 11.15 3.63 8.12
CA GLU A 419 10.33 4.67 8.73
C GLU A 419 11.10 5.99 8.73
N LEU A 420 10.48 7.01 8.17
CA LEU A 420 11.01 8.36 8.07
C LEU A 420 9.96 9.31 8.62
N SER A 421 10.22 9.85 9.80
CA SER A 421 9.41 10.88 10.44
C SER A 421 10.26 12.12 10.63
N VAL A 422 10.33 12.96 9.58
CA VAL A 422 11.13 14.19 9.56
C VAL A 422 10.25 15.35 9.11
N ARG A 423 9.89 16.24 10.06
CA ARG A 423 8.99 17.41 9.88
C ARG A 423 9.73 18.68 9.45
N SER A 424 10.48 18.59 8.37
CA SER A 424 11.34 19.68 7.93
C SER A 424 11.00 19.97 6.47
N GLU A 425 10.80 21.24 6.09
CA GLU A 425 10.76 21.72 4.69
C GLU A 425 12.07 21.43 3.90
N ASP A 426 12.98 20.66 4.50
CA ASP A 426 14.45 20.68 4.35
C ASP A 426 15.05 19.43 3.79
N ILE A 427 14.30 18.33 3.73
CA ILE A 427 14.70 17.23 2.88
C ILE A 427 14.57 17.75 1.45
N SER A 428 15.68 18.32 0.96
CA SER A 428 15.71 19.03 -0.29
C SER A 428 15.17 18.14 -1.40
N LYS A 429 14.60 18.78 -2.42
CA LYS A 429 14.16 18.18 -3.68
C LYS A 429 15.13 17.13 -4.26
N GLY A 430 16.44 17.21 -3.97
CA GLY A 430 17.45 16.24 -4.43
C GLY A 430 17.60 15.00 -3.54
N VAL A 431 17.44 15.14 -2.21
CA VAL A 431 17.55 14.02 -1.25
C VAL A 431 16.45 12.99 -1.49
N TRP A 432 15.21 13.46 -1.69
CA TRP A 432 14.09 12.59 -2.06
C TRP A 432 14.33 11.88 -3.40
N GLU A 433 14.81 12.59 -4.43
CA GLU A 433 15.12 11.99 -5.73
C GLU A 433 16.17 10.87 -5.64
N ASP A 434 17.26 11.09 -4.89
CA ASP A 434 18.32 10.10 -4.74
C ASP A 434 17.89 8.90 -3.88
N LEU A 435 17.16 9.14 -2.79
CA LEU A 435 16.58 8.09 -1.95
C LEU A 435 15.61 7.22 -2.76
N LEU A 436 14.71 7.86 -3.50
CA LEU A 436 13.71 7.21 -4.34
C LEU A 436 14.36 6.47 -5.53
N ARG A 437 15.46 7.00 -6.09
CA ARG A 437 16.25 6.30 -7.12
C ARG A 437 16.79 4.96 -6.62
N CYS A 438 17.24 4.89 -5.37
CA CYS A 438 17.73 3.63 -4.78
C CYS A 438 16.61 2.66 -4.45
N MET A 439 15.43 3.18 -4.10
CA MET A 439 14.27 2.34 -3.89
C MET A 439 13.77 1.66 -5.17
N ARG A 440 14.15 2.10 -6.37
CA ARG A 440 13.64 1.50 -7.62
C ARG A 440 13.88 -0.01 -7.77
N GLY A 441 14.99 -0.51 -7.22
CA GLY A 441 15.39 -1.92 -7.36
C GLY A 441 15.41 -2.70 -6.05
N ASN A 442 15.12 -2.08 -4.91
CA ASN A 442 15.31 -2.71 -3.60
C ASN A 442 14.15 -3.65 -3.21
N HIS A 443 14.35 -4.36 -2.09
CA HIS A 443 13.37 -5.28 -1.50
C HIS A 443 12.54 -4.65 -0.37
N LEU A 444 12.43 -3.32 -0.35
CA LEU A 444 11.64 -2.63 0.66
C LEU A 444 10.17 -2.97 0.48
N THR A 445 9.52 -3.40 1.56
CA THR A 445 8.11 -3.83 1.56
C THR A 445 7.21 -2.82 2.25
N HIS A 446 7.72 -2.12 3.26
CA HIS A 446 6.98 -1.16 4.06
C HIS A 446 7.75 0.16 4.12
N LEU A 447 7.09 1.25 3.73
CA LEU A 447 7.61 2.61 3.85
C LEU A 447 6.65 3.42 4.72
N ASP A 448 7.11 3.87 5.87
CA ASP A 448 6.34 4.70 6.78
C ASP A 448 6.81 6.15 6.66
N LEU A 449 5.93 6.99 6.12
CA LEU A 449 6.11 8.44 5.99
C LEU A 449 5.16 9.19 6.92
N SER A 450 4.58 8.50 7.91
CA SER A 450 3.70 9.16 8.85
C SER A 450 4.43 10.29 9.56
N ASP A 451 3.69 11.35 9.86
CA ASP A 451 4.24 12.56 10.49
C ASP A 451 5.33 13.30 9.71
N SER A 452 5.61 12.96 8.44
CA SER A 452 6.54 13.70 7.60
C SER A 452 5.89 14.88 6.88
N GLU A 453 6.67 15.95 6.67
CA GLU A 453 6.27 17.04 5.77
C GLU A 453 6.55 16.64 4.32
N VAL A 454 5.47 16.49 3.54
CA VAL A 454 5.54 15.95 2.18
C VAL A 454 4.79 16.83 1.18
N ASP A 455 5.50 17.27 0.13
CA ASP A 455 4.98 18.19 -0.89
C ASP A 455 4.45 17.45 -2.13
N GLU A 456 3.91 18.20 -3.09
CA GLU A 456 3.44 17.66 -4.37
C GLU A 456 4.56 16.99 -5.18
N LYS A 457 5.81 17.46 -5.06
CA LYS A 457 6.92 16.88 -5.79
C LYS A 457 7.27 15.51 -5.24
N ALA A 458 7.34 15.38 -3.92
CA ALA A 458 7.56 14.13 -3.20
C ALA A 458 6.45 13.13 -3.50
N PHE A 459 5.18 13.56 -3.54
CA PHE A 459 4.06 12.68 -3.91
C PHE A 459 4.30 12.10 -5.29
N ARG A 460 4.59 13.00 -6.23
CA ARG A 460 4.93 12.68 -7.60
C ARG A 460 6.13 11.72 -7.66
N ASP A 461 7.21 11.94 -6.90
CA ASP A 461 8.39 11.08 -6.90
C ASP A 461 8.09 9.68 -6.31
N VAL A 462 7.32 9.58 -5.21
CA VAL A 462 6.86 8.32 -4.59
C VAL A 462 6.05 7.50 -5.58
N MET A 463 5.11 8.14 -6.29
CA MET A 463 4.36 7.46 -7.35
C MET A 463 5.27 6.97 -8.49
N GLY A 464 6.36 7.69 -8.77
CA GLY A 464 7.41 7.27 -9.69
C GLY A 464 8.20 6.04 -9.22
N VAL A 465 8.36 5.85 -7.92
CA VAL A 465 8.98 4.64 -7.34
C VAL A 465 8.04 3.46 -7.39
N LEU A 466 6.76 3.66 -7.05
CA LEU A 466 5.75 2.61 -7.16
C LEU A 466 5.67 2.06 -8.59
N GLN A 467 6.00 2.81 -9.63
CA GLN A 467 5.98 2.29 -11.00
C GLN A 467 7.02 1.19 -11.28
N VAL A 468 8.16 1.26 -10.61
CA VAL A 468 9.33 0.42 -10.88
C VAL A 468 9.63 -0.56 -9.74
N ASN A 469 9.36 -0.16 -8.51
CA ASN A 469 9.45 -1.02 -7.34
C ASN A 469 8.12 -1.76 -7.14
N LEU A 470 8.15 -3.06 -7.40
CA LEU A 470 7.01 -3.98 -7.17
C LEU A 470 7.06 -4.68 -5.81
N ALA A 471 8.11 -4.45 -5.02
CA ALA A 471 8.29 -5.03 -3.69
C ALA A 471 7.53 -4.27 -2.60
N LEU A 472 7.32 -2.96 -2.77
CA LEU A 472 6.54 -2.14 -1.85
C LEU A 472 5.08 -2.63 -1.79
N GLN A 473 4.64 -2.98 -0.59
CA GLN A 473 3.30 -3.48 -0.29
C GLN A 473 2.48 -2.45 0.49
N GLU A 474 3.14 -1.67 1.34
CA GLU A 474 2.50 -0.69 2.19
C GLU A 474 3.31 0.63 2.20
N ILE A 475 2.57 1.73 2.09
CA ILE A 475 3.09 3.06 2.36
C ILE A 475 2.13 3.72 3.35
N ASP A 476 2.60 3.96 4.57
CA ASP A 476 1.85 4.75 5.55
C ASP A 476 2.11 6.24 5.31
N VAL A 477 1.05 7.00 5.15
CA VAL A 477 1.04 8.46 4.95
C VAL A 477 0.07 9.12 5.91
N SER A 478 -0.31 8.41 6.99
CA SER A 478 -1.15 8.92 8.05
C SER A 478 -0.51 10.15 8.69
N ARG A 479 -1.35 11.08 9.16
CA ARG A 479 -0.89 12.35 9.76
C ARG A 479 -0.03 13.22 8.81
N THR A 480 -0.13 13.02 7.50
CA THR A 480 0.43 13.90 6.46
C THR A 480 -0.68 14.63 5.71
N SER A 481 -0.32 15.65 4.92
CA SER A 481 -1.25 16.32 3.98
C SER A 481 -1.84 15.38 2.93
N TRP A 482 -1.18 14.25 2.61
CA TRP A 482 -1.67 13.30 1.61
C TRP A 482 -2.83 12.43 2.10
N ALA A 483 -3.03 12.33 3.42
CA ALA A 483 -4.08 11.53 4.02
C ALA A 483 -5.49 12.03 3.66
N THR A 484 -5.67 13.35 3.56
CA THR A 484 -6.98 13.99 3.39
C THR A 484 -7.31 14.33 1.93
N ASP A 485 -6.31 14.43 1.06
CA ASP A 485 -6.46 15.01 -0.29
C ASP A 485 -6.73 13.96 -1.39
N GLY A 486 -7.15 12.76 -1.03
CA GLY A 486 -7.36 11.64 -1.97
C GLY A 486 -6.08 11.03 -2.55
N LYS A 487 -4.90 11.58 -2.23
CA LYS A 487 -3.57 11.06 -2.61
C LYS A 487 -3.28 9.70 -1.97
N ALA A 488 -3.67 9.50 -0.71
CA ALA A 488 -3.59 8.19 -0.06
C ALA A 488 -4.34 7.11 -0.86
N ALA A 489 -5.54 7.41 -1.38
CA ALA A 489 -6.28 6.47 -2.23
C ALA A 489 -5.56 6.16 -3.55
N GLN A 490 -4.87 7.15 -4.15
CA GLN A 490 -4.06 6.93 -5.36
C GLN A 490 -2.84 6.03 -5.07
N ILE A 491 -2.16 6.23 -3.94
CA ILE A 491 -1.06 5.37 -3.48
C ILE A 491 -1.57 3.94 -3.26
N GLN A 492 -2.71 3.79 -2.59
CA GLN A 492 -3.31 2.47 -2.33
C GLN A 492 -3.72 1.75 -3.63
N GLU A 493 -4.31 2.45 -4.60
CA GLU A 493 -4.61 1.84 -5.91
C GLU A 493 -3.31 1.49 -6.66
N ALA A 494 -2.26 2.32 -6.60
CA ALA A 494 -0.97 2.00 -7.20
C ALA A 494 -0.33 0.75 -6.57
N LEU A 495 -0.33 0.64 -5.24
CA LEU A 495 0.11 -0.55 -4.50
C LEU A 495 -0.70 -1.78 -4.89
N LYS A 496 -2.02 -1.67 -5.00
CA LYS A 496 -2.90 -2.76 -5.45
C LYS A 496 -2.59 -3.23 -6.88
N GLN A 497 -2.24 -2.31 -7.78
CA GLN A 497 -1.81 -2.66 -9.13
C GLN A 497 -0.43 -3.32 -9.13
N ASN A 498 0.49 -2.82 -8.29
CA ASN A 498 1.79 -3.44 -8.09
C ASN A 498 1.66 -4.85 -7.54
N GLN A 499 0.79 -5.10 -6.56
CA GLN A 499 0.55 -6.43 -6.03
C GLN A 499 0.15 -7.42 -7.14
N LYS A 500 -0.78 -7.03 -8.04
CA LYS A 500 -1.17 -7.88 -9.18
C LYS A 500 0.00 -8.24 -10.09
N ARG A 501 0.94 -7.31 -10.29
CA ARG A 501 2.13 -7.50 -11.11
C ARG A 501 3.23 -8.26 -10.39
N ALA A 502 3.41 -7.95 -9.12
CA ALA A 502 4.32 -8.61 -8.21
C ALA A 502 4.02 -10.10 -8.15
N VAL A 503 2.74 -10.52 -8.23
CA VAL A 503 2.36 -11.95 -8.29
C VAL A 503 3.07 -12.70 -9.42
N TYR A 504 3.15 -12.15 -10.63
CA TYR A 504 3.81 -12.85 -11.73
C TYR A 504 5.30 -12.49 -11.86
N MET A 505 5.73 -11.35 -11.34
CA MET A 505 7.13 -10.95 -11.27
C MET A 505 7.92 -11.69 -10.17
N SER A 506 7.28 -12.03 -9.05
CA SER A 506 7.89 -12.82 -7.97
C SER A 506 8.24 -14.22 -8.46
N VAL A 507 7.35 -14.84 -9.25
CA VAL A 507 7.60 -16.13 -9.89
C VAL A 507 8.87 -16.09 -10.76
N PHE A 508 9.08 -15.01 -11.51
CA PHE A 508 10.30 -14.85 -12.31
C PHE A 508 11.57 -14.68 -11.46
N ARG A 509 11.46 -13.97 -10.31
CA ARG A 509 12.57 -13.79 -9.37
C ARG A 509 12.90 -15.08 -8.62
N GLU A 510 11.88 -15.83 -8.16
CA GLU A 510 12.02 -17.17 -7.56
C GLU A 510 12.66 -18.16 -8.54
N ALA A 511 12.30 -18.06 -9.82
CA ALA A 511 12.92 -18.83 -10.90
C ALA A 511 14.35 -18.36 -11.25
N LYS A 512 14.89 -17.33 -10.58
CA LYS A 512 16.22 -16.75 -10.77
C LYS A 512 16.53 -16.37 -12.23
N LEU A 513 15.52 -15.88 -12.96
CA LEU A 513 15.71 -15.41 -14.34
C LEU A 513 16.54 -14.13 -14.37
N THR A 514 17.31 -13.91 -15.44
CA THR A 514 18.02 -12.65 -15.66
C THR A 514 17.06 -11.56 -16.12
N PHE A 515 17.09 -10.41 -15.44
CA PHE A 515 16.27 -9.23 -15.75
C PHE A 515 17.05 -8.21 -16.60
N GLY A 516 16.32 -7.39 -17.33
CA GLY A 516 16.84 -6.23 -18.06
C GLY A 516 15.72 -5.30 -18.50
N ASP A 517 16.07 -4.26 -19.26
CA ASP A 517 15.10 -3.27 -19.73
C ASP A 517 14.01 -3.91 -20.60
N ALA A 518 12.79 -3.40 -20.45
CA ALA A 518 11.70 -3.79 -21.33
C ALA A 518 12.00 -3.37 -22.77
N LYS A 519 11.64 -4.23 -23.72
CA LYS A 519 11.84 -3.97 -25.16
C LYS A 519 10.55 -3.95 -25.96
N ALA A 520 9.39 -3.97 -25.30
CA ALA A 520 8.10 -4.04 -25.96
C ALA A 520 7.10 -2.99 -25.42
N GLY A 521 6.30 -2.39 -26.31
CA GLY A 521 5.28 -1.41 -25.96
C GLY A 521 4.17 -1.26 -27.01
N ARG A 522 3.14 -0.47 -26.68
CA ARG A 522 1.93 -0.20 -27.48
C ARG A 522 1.82 1.27 -27.87
N LEU A 523 1.68 1.54 -29.16
CA LEU A 523 1.38 2.87 -29.71
C LEU A 523 -0.06 2.90 -30.22
N PHE A 524 -0.92 3.73 -29.65
CA PHE A 524 -2.29 3.92 -30.11
C PHE A 524 -2.40 5.12 -31.03
N LEU A 525 -2.90 4.94 -32.25
CA LEU A 525 -3.24 6.03 -33.14
C LEU A 525 -4.69 6.47 -32.84
N CYS A 526 -4.86 7.69 -32.35
CA CYS A 526 -6.18 8.28 -32.07
C CYS A 526 -6.42 9.51 -32.96
N GLY A 527 -7.68 9.90 -33.11
CA GLY A 527 -8.11 10.97 -34.01
C GLY A 527 -9.41 10.65 -34.75
N SER A 528 -10.05 11.66 -35.32
CA SER A 528 -11.30 11.55 -36.07
C SER A 528 -11.21 10.58 -37.25
N PRO A 529 -12.36 10.06 -37.74
CA PRO A 529 -12.42 9.39 -39.03
C PRO A 529 -11.72 10.22 -40.12
N ARG A 530 -10.96 9.58 -41.00
CA ARG A 530 -10.23 10.20 -42.11
C ARG A 530 -9.13 11.21 -41.72
N ALA A 531 -8.73 11.29 -40.45
CA ALA A 531 -7.58 12.12 -40.04
C ALA A 531 -6.21 11.66 -40.61
N GLY A 532 -6.14 10.63 -41.45
CA GLY A 532 -4.89 10.16 -42.07
C GLY A 532 -4.14 9.07 -41.29
N LYS A 533 -4.69 8.57 -40.18
CA LYS A 533 -4.09 7.51 -39.32
C LYS A 533 -3.60 6.28 -40.10
N THR A 534 -4.48 5.70 -40.91
CA THR A 534 -4.18 4.50 -41.70
C THR A 534 -3.04 4.76 -42.70
N GLN A 535 -3.01 5.93 -43.34
CA GLN A 535 -1.93 6.30 -44.26
C GLN A 535 -0.61 6.51 -43.52
N LEU A 536 -0.65 7.16 -42.35
CA LEU A 536 0.51 7.36 -41.49
C LEU A 536 1.12 6.03 -41.06
N ARG A 537 0.31 5.10 -40.54
CA ARG A 537 0.72 3.73 -40.18
C ARG A 537 1.38 3.01 -41.36
N LYS A 538 0.74 2.99 -42.54
CA LYS A 538 1.29 2.36 -43.76
C LYS A 538 2.67 2.92 -44.10
N THR A 539 2.85 4.24 -44.00
CA THR A 539 4.15 4.87 -44.28
C THR A 539 5.20 4.55 -43.22
N LEU A 540 4.85 4.52 -41.93
CA LEU A 540 5.74 4.06 -40.85
C LEU A 540 6.22 2.62 -41.11
N MET A 541 5.33 1.72 -41.51
CA MET A 541 5.71 0.35 -41.87
C MET A 541 6.63 0.29 -43.09
N ARG A 542 6.39 1.09 -44.14
CA ARG A 542 7.27 1.18 -45.33
C ARG A 542 8.66 1.73 -45.00
N ILE A 543 8.79 2.54 -43.96
CA ILE A 543 10.11 3.01 -43.48
C ILE A 543 10.86 1.86 -42.84
N ASN A 544 10.18 1.14 -41.95
CA ASN A 544 10.78 0.13 -41.11
C ASN A 544 11.11 -1.18 -41.85
N HIS A 545 10.34 -1.52 -42.89
CA HIS A 545 10.53 -2.75 -43.67
C HIS A 545 11.46 -2.61 -44.89
N SER A 546 12.31 -1.57 -44.94
CA SER A 546 13.24 -1.32 -46.07
C SER A 546 14.25 -2.45 -46.34
N TRP A 547 14.43 -3.41 -45.41
CA TRP A 547 15.32 -4.57 -45.61
C TRP A 547 14.67 -5.78 -46.31
N LEU A 548 13.33 -5.80 -46.50
CA LEU A 548 12.59 -6.90 -47.16
C LEU A 548 12.11 -6.51 -48.57
N HIS A 549 13.01 -5.99 -49.41
CA HIS A 549 12.73 -5.57 -50.79
C HIS A 549 12.46 -6.73 -51.78
N ARG A 550 11.92 -7.89 -51.36
CA ARG A 550 11.76 -9.08 -52.25
C ARG A 550 10.45 -9.87 -52.17
N SER A 551 9.32 -9.26 -51.82
CA SER A 551 8.03 -9.91 -52.09
C SER A 551 7.08 -8.98 -52.85
N SER A 552 6.73 -9.37 -54.08
CA SER A 552 5.82 -8.65 -55.00
C SER A 552 4.35 -8.60 -54.53
N LEU A 553 4.09 -8.84 -53.23
CA LEU A 553 2.76 -8.93 -52.63
C LEU A 553 2.30 -7.62 -51.96
N TYR A 554 3.19 -6.64 -51.78
CA TYR A 554 2.83 -5.37 -51.14
C TYR A 554 2.20 -4.34 -52.08
N ASN A 555 2.35 -4.49 -53.40
CA ASN A 555 1.83 -3.53 -54.40
C ASN A 555 0.34 -3.74 -54.75
N LYS A 556 -0.37 -4.65 -54.09
CA LYS A 556 -1.78 -4.98 -54.38
C LYS A 556 -2.80 -4.50 -53.32
N TRP A 557 -2.33 -3.77 -52.30
CA TRP A 557 -3.15 -3.29 -51.16
C TRP A 557 -3.61 -1.82 -51.28
N ASP A 558 -3.52 -1.24 -52.47
CA ASP A 558 -3.87 0.17 -52.76
C ASP A 558 -5.34 0.33 -53.20
N VAL A 559 -6.28 -0.22 -52.42
CA VAL A 559 -7.69 0.17 -52.53
C VAL A 559 -8.16 0.72 -51.18
N LEU A 560 -8.57 1.99 -51.18
CA LEU A 560 -9.07 2.76 -50.03
C LEU A 560 -10.42 2.21 -49.56
N TRP A 561 -10.40 1.20 -48.70
CA TRP A 561 -11.57 0.84 -47.88
C TRP A 561 -11.42 1.43 -46.47
N ARG A 562 -12.53 1.86 -45.87
CA ARG A 562 -12.59 2.20 -44.43
C ARG A 562 -12.05 1.00 -43.63
N THR A 563 -11.29 1.26 -42.56
CA THR A 563 -10.83 0.20 -41.65
C THR A 563 -12.05 -0.54 -41.12
N LYS A 564 -12.07 -1.88 -41.28
CA LYS A 564 -13.20 -2.71 -40.82
C LYS A 564 -13.26 -2.79 -39.30
N GLY A 565 -12.11 -2.75 -38.63
CA GLY A 565 -11.98 -2.67 -37.18
C GLY A 565 -10.69 -1.96 -36.76
N ILE A 566 -10.05 -2.44 -35.68
CA ILE A 566 -8.79 -1.90 -35.17
C ILE A 566 -7.64 -2.72 -35.72
N GLU A 567 -6.88 -2.14 -36.65
CA GLU A 567 -5.71 -2.78 -37.24
C GLU A 567 -4.50 -2.72 -36.31
N VAL A 568 -3.82 -3.85 -36.15
CA VAL A 568 -2.63 -3.99 -35.30
C VAL A 568 -1.43 -4.45 -36.13
N GLU A 569 -0.34 -3.71 -36.03
CA GLU A 569 0.93 -4.04 -36.70
C GLU A 569 2.11 -3.81 -35.77
N TYR A 570 3.31 -4.24 -36.16
CA TYR A 570 4.50 -4.19 -35.30
C TYR A 570 5.66 -3.48 -35.99
N LEU A 571 6.13 -2.39 -35.37
CA LEU A 571 7.41 -1.76 -35.66
C LEU A 571 8.52 -2.48 -34.89
N GLN A 572 9.68 -2.63 -35.51
CA GLN A 572 10.88 -3.16 -34.86
C GLN A 572 12.08 -2.24 -35.13
N ASN A 573 13.09 -2.24 -34.26
CA ASN A 573 14.36 -1.57 -34.56
C ASN A 573 15.54 -2.57 -34.46
N ASN A 574 16.75 -2.09 -34.73
CA ASN A 574 17.97 -2.90 -34.70
C ASN A 574 18.29 -3.47 -33.30
N ASP A 575 17.82 -2.81 -32.23
CA ASP A 575 18.05 -3.22 -30.84
C ASP A 575 17.03 -4.26 -30.33
N LYS A 576 16.24 -4.83 -31.26
CA LYS A 576 15.15 -5.78 -31.02
C LYS A 576 14.00 -5.18 -30.22
N MET A 577 13.87 -3.86 -30.16
CA MET A 577 12.69 -3.20 -29.62
C MET A 577 11.50 -3.46 -30.53
N GLN A 578 10.32 -3.65 -29.94
CA GLN A 578 9.09 -3.95 -30.65
C GLN A 578 7.95 -3.05 -30.17
N ILE A 579 7.36 -2.29 -31.07
CA ILE A 579 6.21 -1.42 -30.78
C ILE A 579 5.02 -1.92 -31.57
N SER A 580 3.97 -2.39 -30.89
CA SER A 580 2.69 -2.70 -31.54
C SER A 580 1.93 -1.41 -31.79
N ILE A 581 1.63 -1.08 -33.05
CA ILE A 581 0.78 0.05 -33.43
C ILE A 581 -0.66 -0.42 -33.53
N TRP A 582 -1.57 0.26 -32.85
CA TRP A 582 -3.01 0.02 -32.85
C TRP A 582 -3.73 1.21 -33.50
N ASP A 583 -4.30 1.04 -34.70
CA ASP A 583 -5.08 2.07 -35.40
C ASP A 583 -6.50 2.10 -34.85
N LEU A 584 -6.78 2.95 -33.85
CA LEU A 584 -8.11 3.03 -33.27
C LEU A 584 -9.08 3.58 -34.31
N ALA A 585 -10.04 2.75 -34.72
CA ALA A 585 -11.10 3.18 -35.62
C ALA A 585 -11.83 4.40 -35.02
N GLY A 586 -12.09 5.42 -35.85
CA GLY A 586 -12.83 6.60 -35.41
C GLY A 586 -14.32 6.33 -35.15
N GLN A 587 -14.80 5.10 -35.36
CA GLN A 587 -16.19 4.71 -35.13
C GLN A 587 -16.40 4.40 -33.65
N TRP A 588 -17.51 4.90 -33.09
CA TRP A 588 -17.83 4.80 -31.66
C TRP A 588 -17.88 3.36 -31.17
N ILE A 589 -18.37 2.44 -32.00
CA ILE A 589 -18.55 1.02 -31.69
C ILE A 589 -17.27 0.31 -31.24
N PHE A 590 -16.11 0.68 -31.81
CA PHE A 590 -14.82 0.07 -31.46
C PHE A 590 -14.25 0.62 -30.15
N ARG A 591 -14.77 1.74 -29.63
CA ARG A 591 -14.43 2.25 -28.29
C ARG A 591 -14.96 1.33 -27.18
N THR A 592 -15.93 0.46 -27.48
CA THR A 592 -16.42 -0.54 -26.51
C THR A 592 -15.37 -1.59 -26.12
N LEU A 593 -14.36 -1.80 -26.97
CA LEU A 593 -13.29 -2.79 -26.79
C LEU A 593 -12.17 -2.33 -25.85
N GLN A 594 -12.30 -1.16 -25.22
CA GLN A 594 -11.27 -0.54 -24.38
C GLN A 594 -10.63 -1.50 -23.34
N ASN A 595 -11.37 -2.40 -22.69
CA ASN A 595 -10.80 -3.29 -21.67
C ASN A 595 -9.94 -4.41 -22.25
N VAL A 596 -10.09 -4.68 -23.55
CA VAL A 596 -9.25 -5.61 -24.32
C VAL A 596 -8.01 -4.89 -24.84
N LEU A 597 -8.20 -3.64 -25.25
CA LEU A 597 -7.19 -2.83 -25.94
C LEU A 597 -6.22 -2.13 -25.01
N PHE A 598 -6.69 -1.61 -23.88
CA PHE A 598 -5.86 -0.85 -22.95
C PHE A 598 -5.28 -1.77 -21.89
N PRO A 599 -3.95 -1.73 -21.68
CA PRO A 599 -3.34 -2.45 -20.57
C PRO A 599 -3.92 -1.92 -19.24
N GLN A 600 -3.84 -2.73 -18.18
CA GLN A 600 -4.31 -2.28 -16.85
C GLN A 600 -3.44 -1.15 -16.26
N THR A 601 -2.37 -0.75 -16.96
CA THR A 601 -1.27 0.10 -16.49
C THR A 601 -0.55 0.83 -17.64
N ASN A 602 0.06 1.98 -17.38
CA ASN A 602 0.57 2.87 -18.44
C ASN A 602 2.01 2.65 -18.88
N ASN A 603 2.74 1.79 -18.19
CA ASN A 603 4.19 1.65 -18.32
C ASN A 603 4.63 1.27 -19.75
N PHE A 604 3.73 0.66 -20.54
CA PHE A 604 4.03 0.20 -21.89
C PHE A 604 3.19 0.87 -22.98
N CYS A 605 2.53 2.01 -22.74
CA CYS A 605 1.64 2.62 -23.74
C CYS A 605 1.91 4.10 -24.03
N VAL A 606 1.76 4.47 -25.30
CA VAL A 606 1.86 5.83 -25.82
C VAL A 606 0.70 6.09 -26.78
N PHE A 607 0.20 7.32 -26.84
CA PHE A 607 -0.88 7.76 -27.72
C PHE A 607 -0.38 8.78 -28.74
N LEU A 608 -0.73 8.59 -30.01
CA LEU A 608 -0.44 9.49 -31.11
C LEU A 608 -1.75 10.06 -31.64
N PHE A 609 -2.07 11.29 -31.25
CA PHE A 609 -3.22 12.03 -31.75
C PHE A 609 -2.92 12.57 -33.14
N VAL A 610 -3.67 12.09 -34.12
CA VAL A 610 -3.56 12.50 -35.52
C VAL A 610 -4.75 13.38 -35.87
N TYR A 611 -4.47 14.63 -36.19
CA TYR A 611 -5.46 15.62 -36.60
C TYR A 611 -5.35 15.92 -38.09
N SER A 612 -6.48 16.11 -38.77
CA SER A 612 -6.53 16.70 -40.11
C SER A 612 -7.15 18.08 -40.04
N PRO A 613 -6.40 19.15 -40.35
CA PRO A 613 -6.94 20.49 -40.46
C PRO A 613 -7.80 20.67 -41.72
N PHE A 614 -7.72 19.74 -42.67
CA PHE A 614 -8.50 19.76 -43.91
C PHE A 614 -9.84 19.06 -43.72
N CYS A 615 -10.94 19.73 -44.10
CA CYS A 615 -12.26 19.14 -44.22
C CYS A 615 -12.48 18.68 -45.66
N GLU A 616 -12.72 17.38 -45.85
CA GLU A 616 -12.96 16.82 -47.20
C GLU A 616 -14.27 17.32 -47.82
N GLU A 617 -15.32 17.48 -47.00
CA GLU A 617 -16.66 17.85 -47.46
C GLU A 617 -16.69 19.29 -48.01
N THR A 618 -16.05 20.22 -47.30
CA THR A 618 -16.02 21.63 -47.70
C THR A 618 -14.80 22.00 -48.52
N SER A 619 -13.83 21.08 -48.66
CA SER A 619 -12.52 21.30 -49.29
C SER A 619 -11.78 22.54 -48.75
N LYS A 620 -12.02 22.88 -47.48
CA LYS A 620 -11.46 24.04 -46.78
C LYS A 620 -10.82 23.61 -45.46
N ASN A 621 -10.01 24.50 -44.89
CA ASN A 621 -9.49 24.30 -43.53
C ASN A 621 -10.65 24.35 -42.52
N LYS A 622 -10.59 23.46 -41.53
CA LYS A 622 -11.47 23.49 -40.37
C LYS A 622 -11.13 24.71 -39.49
N PRO A 623 -12.12 25.29 -38.80
CA PRO A 623 -11.86 26.26 -37.74
C PRO A 623 -10.94 25.69 -36.65
N ASP A 624 -10.13 26.55 -36.03
CA ASP A 624 -9.19 26.14 -34.96
C ASP A 624 -9.92 25.53 -33.75
N SER A 625 -11.18 25.94 -33.50
CA SER A 625 -12.03 25.36 -32.46
C SER A 625 -12.31 23.86 -32.66
N CYS A 626 -12.25 23.36 -33.90
CA CYS A 626 -12.39 21.92 -34.17
C CYS A 626 -11.20 21.13 -33.62
N PHE A 627 -9.98 21.67 -33.70
CA PHE A 627 -8.81 21.02 -33.12
C PHE A 627 -8.92 20.93 -31.60
N LYS A 628 -9.33 22.02 -30.94
CA LYS A 628 -9.55 22.05 -29.50
C LYS A 628 -10.55 20.99 -29.06
N THR A 629 -11.73 20.98 -29.68
CA THR A 629 -12.81 20.05 -29.35
C THR A 629 -12.36 18.60 -29.56
N GLU A 630 -11.75 18.31 -30.71
CA GLU A 630 -11.32 16.94 -31.04
C GLU A 630 -10.20 16.45 -30.11
N LEU A 631 -9.21 17.30 -29.81
CA LEU A 631 -8.13 16.96 -28.88
C LEU A 631 -8.68 16.77 -27.46
N GLU A 632 -9.54 17.66 -26.98
CA GLU A 632 -10.17 17.56 -25.65
C GLU A 632 -11.01 16.28 -25.50
N ASP A 633 -11.79 15.91 -26.51
CA ASP A 633 -12.56 14.66 -26.52
C ASP A 633 -11.67 13.42 -26.41
N TRP A 634 -10.53 13.42 -27.12
CA TRP A 634 -9.58 12.32 -27.07
C TRP A 634 -8.80 12.28 -25.76
N LEU A 635 -8.40 13.43 -25.21
CA LEU A 635 -7.79 13.50 -23.88
C LEU A 635 -8.76 12.94 -22.83
N SER A 636 -10.02 13.38 -22.86
CA SER A 636 -11.07 12.90 -21.94
C SER A 636 -11.36 11.40 -22.10
N PHE A 637 -11.29 10.88 -23.33
CA PHE A 637 -11.41 9.44 -23.58
C PHE A 637 -10.22 8.67 -22.98
N ILE A 638 -8.99 9.18 -23.15
CA ILE A 638 -7.77 8.55 -22.63
C ILE A 638 -7.80 8.52 -21.10
N THR A 639 -8.08 9.65 -20.44
CA THR A 639 -8.18 9.73 -18.97
C THR A 639 -9.23 8.78 -18.41
N SER A 640 -10.36 8.62 -19.11
CA SER A 640 -11.45 7.75 -18.68
C SER A 640 -11.17 6.26 -18.91
N SER A 641 -10.38 5.94 -19.95
CA SER A 641 -10.10 4.56 -20.37
C SER A 641 -8.90 3.95 -19.68
N VAL A 642 -8.05 4.80 -19.10
CA VAL A 642 -6.77 4.41 -18.55
C VAL A 642 -6.76 4.63 -17.04
N LYS A 643 -6.26 3.64 -16.28
CA LYS A 643 -6.08 3.82 -14.84
C LYS A 643 -4.86 4.70 -14.58
N ILE A 644 -5.10 5.90 -14.06
CA ILE A 644 -4.03 6.84 -13.72
C ILE A 644 -3.62 6.57 -12.27
N THR A 645 -2.37 6.14 -12.09
CA THR A 645 -1.76 5.90 -10.77
C THR A 645 -0.55 6.82 -10.64
N GLY A 646 -0.79 8.10 -10.34
CA GLY A 646 0.26 9.08 -10.07
C GLY A 646 1.03 9.56 -11.30
N ARG A 647 2.38 9.51 -11.26
CA ARG A 647 3.26 10.26 -12.18
C ARG A 647 3.24 9.84 -13.65
N ASP A 648 2.83 8.61 -13.97
CA ASP A 648 2.82 8.12 -15.35
C ASP A 648 1.46 8.34 -15.98
N LEU A 649 1.30 9.60 -16.31
CA LEU A 649 0.23 10.05 -17.16
C LEU A 649 0.45 9.45 -18.57
N PRO A 650 -0.60 8.97 -19.24
CA PRO A 650 -0.55 8.60 -20.64
C PRO A 650 0.16 9.68 -21.45
N GLN A 651 1.18 9.29 -22.22
CA GLN A 651 1.88 10.24 -23.07
C GLN A 651 1.11 10.44 -24.36
N VAL A 652 0.83 11.69 -24.73
CA VAL A 652 0.10 12.05 -25.95
C VAL A 652 0.97 12.93 -26.83
N PHE A 653 1.20 12.43 -28.05
CA PHE A 653 1.86 13.13 -29.14
C PHE A 653 0.82 13.76 -30.06
N VAL A 654 1.14 14.91 -30.65
CA VAL A 654 0.28 15.57 -31.63
C VAL A 654 0.93 15.51 -33.02
N VAL A 655 0.18 15.01 -34.00
CA VAL A 655 0.56 14.99 -35.41
C VAL A 655 -0.52 15.68 -36.23
N ILE A 656 -0.13 16.76 -36.90
CA ILE A 656 -0.95 17.45 -37.89
C ILE A 656 -0.68 16.81 -39.24
N SER A 657 -1.67 16.11 -39.78
CA SER A 657 -1.61 15.43 -41.07
C SER A 657 -1.99 16.35 -42.25
N HIS A 658 -2.00 15.81 -43.47
CA HIS A 658 -2.47 16.49 -44.68
C HIS A 658 -1.79 17.83 -44.98
N LYS A 659 -0.49 17.93 -44.67
CA LYS A 659 0.34 19.11 -45.00
C LYS A 659 0.32 19.50 -46.49
N ASP A 660 0.02 18.55 -47.36
CA ASP A 660 -0.14 18.77 -48.79
C ASP A 660 -1.44 19.51 -49.18
N LYS A 661 -2.46 19.50 -48.31
CA LYS A 661 -3.76 20.12 -48.56
C LYS A 661 -4.00 21.37 -47.74
N ALA A 662 -3.40 21.45 -46.55
CA ALA A 662 -3.64 22.54 -45.62
C ALA A 662 -2.80 23.78 -45.98
N THR A 663 -3.43 24.95 -46.07
CA THR A 663 -2.78 26.23 -46.44
C THR A 663 -2.09 26.94 -45.26
N TYR A 664 -1.58 26.21 -44.28
CA TYR A 664 -0.88 26.80 -43.13
C TYR A 664 0.64 26.81 -43.35
N SER A 665 1.28 27.96 -43.14
CA SER A 665 2.74 28.10 -43.17
C SER A 665 3.42 27.52 -41.91
N SER A 666 2.71 27.47 -40.78
CA SER A 666 3.18 26.94 -39.50
C SER A 666 2.04 26.30 -38.69
N VAL A 667 2.39 25.57 -37.61
CA VAL A 667 1.43 25.01 -36.63
C VAL A 667 1.31 25.87 -35.36
N SER A 668 1.77 27.13 -35.40
CA SER A 668 1.77 27.99 -34.20
C SER A 668 0.38 28.27 -33.64
N TRP A 669 -0.67 28.18 -34.48
CA TRP A 669 -2.07 28.30 -34.04
C TRP A 669 -2.48 27.21 -33.03
N THR A 670 -1.78 26.07 -32.99
CA THR A 670 -2.04 25.00 -32.01
C THR A 670 -1.48 25.30 -30.62
N GLN A 671 -0.54 26.24 -30.50
CA GLN A 671 0.25 26.43 -29.29
C GLN A 671 -0.60 26.81 -28.08
N SER A 672 -1.46 27.83 -28.21
CA SER A 672 -2.33 28.28 -27.10
C SER A 672 -3.30 27.18 -26.66
N ILE A 673 -3.83 26.40 -27.60
CA ILE A 673 -4.75 25.29 -27.32
C ILE A 673 -4.01 24.15 -26.59
N ILE A 674 -2.82 23.79 -27.03
CA ILE A 674 -2.01 22.75 -26.38
C ILE A 674 -1.60 23.19 -24.97
N GLU A 675 -1.17 24.44 -24.78
CA GLU A 675 -0.81 24.98 -23.46
C GLU A 675 -2.02 24.98 -22.51
N GLU A 676 -3.19 25.44 -22.98
CA GLU A 676 -4.45 25.42 -22.21
C GLU A 676 -4.83 23.99 -21.79
N LEU A 677 -4.83 23.04 -22.74
CA LEU A 677 -5.19 21.65 -22.46
C LEU A 677 -4.13 20.93 -21.62
N THR A 678 -2.85 21.26 -21.78
CA THR A 678 -1.77 20.73 -20.93
C THR A 678 -1.99 21.15 -19.48
N GLN A 679 -2.37 22.41 -19.23
CA GLN A 679 -2.67 22.90 -17.89
C GLN A 679 -3.94 22.23 -17.32
N ARG A 680 -4.99 22.11 -18.13
CA ARG A 680 -6.27 21.49 -17.72
C ARG A 680 -6.13 20.01 -17.39
N PHE A 681 -5.32 19.27 -18.14
CA PHE A 681 -5.11 17.82 -17.99
C PHE A 681 -3.82 17.46 -17.25
N ALA A 682 -3.13 18.41 -16.62
CA ALA A 682 -1.79 18.24 -16.05
C ALA A 682 -1.65 17.08 -15.04
N ASN A 683 -2.75 16.70 -14.37
CA ASN A 683 -2.78 15.60 -13.40
C ASN A 683 -3.21 14.27 -14.00
N PHE A 684 -3.59 14.23 -15.28
CA PHE A 684 -4.23 13.07 -15.91
C PHE A 684 -3.57 12.62 -17.22
N VAL A 685 -2.95 13.53 -17.98
CA VAL A 685 -2.28 13.23 -19.26
C VAL A 685 -0.99 14.03 -19.38
N ASN A 686 0.08 13.39 -19.89
CA ASN A 686 1.28 14.10 -20.29
C ASN A 686 1.17 14.44 -21.78
N LEU A 687 0.54 15.58 -22.07
CA LEU A 687 0.47 16.13 -23.42
C LEU A 687 1.81 16.80 -23.76
N LEU A 688 2.48 16.29 -24.80
CA LEU A 688 3.79 16.82 -25.18
C LEU A 688 3.67 18.23 -25.77
N PRO A 689 4.68 19.09 -25.53
CA PRO A 689 4.61 20.49 -25.90
C PRO A 689 4.67 20.69 -27.42
N VAL A 690 4.27 21.88 -27.89
CA VAL A 690 4.13 22.16 -29.33
C VAL A 690 5.42 21.97 -30.13
N GLN A 691 6.59 22.09 -29.52
CA GLN A 691 7.89 21.86 -30.16
C GLN A 691 8.07 20.40 -30.60
N GLU A 692 7.33 19.47 -29.99
CA GLU A 692 7.30 18.05 -30.32
C GLU A 692 6.11 17.70 -31.26
N CYS A 693 5.40 18.70 -31.79
CA CYS A 693 4.31 18.51 -32.74
C CYS A 693 4.83 18.35 -34.18
N PHE A 694 4.36 17.33 -34.90
CA PHE A 694 4.78 17.04 -36.28
C PHE A 694 3.73 17.45 -37.30
N HIS A 695 4.09 18.33 -38.25
CA HIS A 695 3.25 18.67 -39.40
C HIS A 695 3.75 17.95 -40.66
N VAL A 696 2.99 16.95 -41.13
CA VAL A 696 3.45 15.97 -42.14
C VAL A 696 2.44 15.68 -43.24
N ASP A 697 2.94 15.46 -44.46
CA ASP A 697 2.23 14.67 -45.49
C ASP A 697 2.51 13.20 -45.21
N SER A 698 1.48 12.49 -44.72
CA SER A 698 1.58 11.07 -44.34
C SER A 698 1.95 10.14 -45.49
N ARG A 699 1.95 10.58 -46.75
CA ARG A 699 2.39 9.80 -47.91
C ARG A 699 3.89 9.94 -48.18
N LYS A 700 4.52 11.03 -47.71
CA LYS A 700 5.93 11.35 -47.99
C LYS A 700 6.85 10.74 -46.95
N LYS A 701 7.52 9.64 -47.31
CA LYS A 701 8.49 8.93 -46.46
C LYS A 701 9.49 9.86 -45.77
N LYS A 702 10.08 10.82 -46.49
CA LYS A 702 11.06 11.78 -45.96
C LYS A 702 10.53 12.62 -44.78
N GLN A 703 9.23 12.92 -44.74
CA GLN A 703 8.62 13.69 -43.65
C GLN A 703 8.25 12.82 -42.44
N ILE A 704 8.11 11.50 -42.62
CA ILE A 704 7.73 10.56 -41.56
C ILE A 704 8.95 9.95 -40.85
N ILE A 705 10.14 9.97 -41.48
CA ILE A 705 11.39 9.47 -40.85
C ILE A 705 11.67 10.15 -39.50
N PRO A 706 11.59 11.50 -39.36
CA PRO A 706 11.82 12.17 -38.07
C PRO A 706 10.82 11.74 -36.99
N LEU A 707 9.53 11.62 -37.34
CA LEU A 707 8.48 11.14 -36.43
C LEU A 707 8.77 9.69 -35.99
N ASN A 708 9.20 8.83 -36.90
CA ASN A 708 9.52 7.44 -36.58
C ASN A 708 10.70 7.36 -35.59
N SER A 709 11.77 8.12 -35.80
CA SER A 709 12.91 8.18 -34.87
C SER A 709 12.47 8.67 -33.49
N HIS A 710 11.69 9.74 -33.44
CA HIS A 710 11.20 10.33 -32.20
C HIS A 710 10.30 9.38 -31.40
N ILE A 711 9.44 8.59 -32.06
CA ILE A 711 8.66 7.53 -31.43
C ILE A 711 9.59 6.52 -30.73
N PHE A 712 10.62 6.01 -31.42
CA PHE A 712 11.55 5.04 -30.84
C PHE A 712 12.37 5.63 -29.68
N GLU A 713 12.83 6.87 -29.79
CA GLU A 713 13.55 7.57 -28.72
C GLU A 713 12.69 7.72 -27.46
N ASN A 714 11.43 8.12 -27.62
CA ASN A 714 10.52 8.25 -26.50
C ASN A 714 10.21 6.90 -25.84
N PHE A 715 9.93 5.85 -26.64
CA PHE A 715 9.74 4.53 -26.07
C PHE A 715 11.00 4.03 -25.37
N ASN A 716 12.21 4.31 -25.89
CA ASN A 716 13.44 3.90 -25.22
C ASN A 716 13.53 4.55 -23.83
N LYS A 717 13.24 5.85 -23.74
CA LYS A 717 13.18 6.58 -22.46
C LYS A 717 12.10 6.01 -21.54
N LEU A 718 10.90 5.75 -22.04
CA LEU A 718 9.79 5.19 -21.27
C LEU A 718 10.11 3.79 -20.72
N LEU A 719 10.71 2.92 -21.54
CA LEU A 719 10.97 1.53 -21.18
C LEU A 719 12.21 1.35 -20.29
N SER A 720 13.23 2.21 -20.39
CA SER A 720 14.41 2.14 -19.53
C SER A 720 14.24 2.94 -18.22
N GLU A 721 13.59 4.10 -18.26
CA GLU A 721 13.52 4.99 -17.09
C GLU A 721 12.27 4.81 -16.24
N LYS A 722 11.14 4.38 -16.84
CA LYS A 722 9.80 4.40 -16.20
C LYS A 722 9.11 3.04 -16.11
N SER A 723 9.66 2.02 -16.77
CA SER A 723 9.10 0.67 -16.73
C SER A 723 9.88 -0.23 -15.79
N PRO A 724 9.21 -1.22 -15.14
CA PRO A 724 9.92 -2.23 -14.37
C PRO A 724 10.81 -3.06 -15.29
N GLN A 725 11.95 -3.51 -14.77
CA GLN A 725 12.77 -4.49 -15.46
C GLN A 725 12.00 -5.80 -15.62
N VAL A 726 12.27 -6.50 -16.72
CA VAL A 726 11.57 -7.73 -17.10
C VAL A 726 12.58 -8.83 -17.45
N PRO A 727 12.21 -10.11 -17.33
CA PRO A 727 13.08 -11.20 -17.73
C PRO A 727 13.49 -11.08 -19.20
N LEU A 728 14.78 -11.30 -19.51
CA LEU A 728 15.28 -11.31 -20.88
C LEU A 728 14.56 -12.36 -21.75
N LEU A 729 14.12 -13.46 -21.12
CA LEU A 729 13.24 -14.47 -21.72
C LEU A 729 11.99 -13.85 -22.35
N CYS A 730 11.32 -12.94 -21.65
CA CYS A 730 10.10 -12.30 -22.10
C CYS A 730 10.35 -11.43 -23.33
N SER A 731 11.43 -10.64 -23.33
CA SER A 731 11.84 -9.83 -24.48
C SER A 731 12.14 -10.69 -25.72
N GLN A 732 12.79 -11.85 -25.54
CA GLN A 732 13.03 -12.81 -26.62
C GLN A 732 11.74 -13.43 -27.16
N LEU A 733 10.83 -13.85 -26.27
CA LEU A 733 9.56 -14.46 -26.66
C LEU A 733 8.67 -13.49 -27.44
N THR A 734 8.61 -12.22 -27.04
CA THR A 734 7.89 -11.16 -27.78
C THR A 734 8.36 -11.08 -29.23
N PHE A 735 9.68 -11.05 -29.44
CA PHE A 735 10.28 -10.99 -30.78
C PHE A 735 10.03 -12.26 -31.60
N LEU A 736 10.18 -13.44 -30.98
CA LEU A 736 9.94 -14.73 -31.63
C LEU A 736 8.48 -14.91 -32.04
N LEU A 737 7.54 -14.45 -31.20
CA LEU A 737 6.11 -14.56 -31.44
C LEU A 737 5.73 -13.83 -32.74
N VAL A 738 6.12 -12.56 -32.88
CA VAL A 738 5.83 -11.76 -34.08
C VAL A 738 6.50 -12.32 -35.32
N THR A 739 7.73 -12.81 -35.20
CA THR A 739 8.43 -13.42 -36.34
C THR A 739 7.71 -14.68 -36.82
N LYS A 740 7.22 -15.51 -35.89
CA LYS A 740 6.55 -16.79 -36.19
C LYS A 740 5.14 -16.58 -36.73
N THR A 741 4.37 -15.65 -36.16
CA THR A 741 3.00 -15.33 -36.63
C THR A 741 3.00 -14.71 -38.02
N LYS A 742 3.93 -13.77 -38.30
CA LYS A 742 4.08 -13.16 -39.63
C LYS A 742 4.53 -14.15 -40.72
N LYS A 743 5.47 -15.06 -40.43
CA LYS A 743 6.03 -15.98 -41.43
C LYS A 743 5.08 -17.11 -41.84
N ASN A 744 4.27 -17.63 -40.91
CA ASN A 744 3.58 -18.91 -41.13
C ASN A 744 2.08 -18.80 -41.41
N ARG A 745 1.50 -17.59 -41.58
CA ARG A 745 0.03 -17.37 -41.57
C ARG A 745 -0.63 -18.21 -40.47
N SER A 746 0.02 -18.25 -39.31
CA SER A 746 -0.23 -19.29 -38.32
C SER A 746 -1.61 -19.12 -37.70
N PHE A 747 -2.20 -20.24 -37.30
CA PHE A 747 -3.48 -20.27 -36.58
C PHE A 747 -3.47 -19.26 -35.40
N PRO A 748 -4.43 -18.30 -35.34
CA PRO A 748 -4.40 -17.15 -34.43
C PRO A 748 -4.71 -17.49 -32.97
N LEU A 749 -5.25 -18.69 -32.71
CA LEU A 749 -5.58 -19.20 -31.37
C LEU A 749 -4.65 -20.35 -31.00
N TRP A 750 -3.88 -20.25 -29.92
CA TRP A 750 -3.06 -21.37 -29.45
C TRP A 750 -3.64 -21.96 -28.17
N SER A 751 -3.73 -23.30 -28.11
CA SER A 751 -3.99 -23.96 -26.83
C SER A 751 -2.82 -23.73 -25.88
N SER A 752 -3.06 -23.82 -24.57
CA SER A 752 -2.00 -23.72 -23.56
C SER A 752 -0.82 -24.65 -23.85
N LYS A 753 -1.09 -25.90 -24.28
CA LYS A 753 -0.06 -26.87 -24.71
C LYS A 753 0.77 -26.36 -25.88
N LYS A 754 0.12 -25.89 -26.96
CA LYS A 754 0.84 -25.38 -28.15
C LYS A 754 1.68 -24.15 -27.83
N PHE A 755 1.18 -23.29 -26.95
CA PHE A 755 1.91 -22.11 -26.50
C PHE A 755 3.12 -22.49 -25.63
N HIS A 756 2.96 -23.47 -24.73
CA HIS A 756 4.08 -24.05 -23.97
C HIS A 756 5.16 -24.62 -24.90
N ASP A 757 4.78 -25.43 -25.89
CA ASP A 757 5.73 -26.02 -26.86
C ASP A 757 6.49 -24.94 -27.65
N PHE A 758 5.87 -23.78 -27.88
CA PHE A 758 6.54 -22.62 -28.48
C PHE A 758 7.57 -21.99 -27.54
N CYS A 759 7.25 -21.86 -26.24
CA CYS A 759 8.15 -21.26 -25.27
C CYS A 759 9.29 -22.20 -24.83
N ALA A 760 9.08 -23.52 -24.87
CA ALA A 760 10.00 -24.54 -24.36
C ALA A 760 11.47 -24.36 -24.80
N PRO A 761 11.80 -24.06 -26.07
CA PRO A 761 13.19 -23.84 -26.49
C PRO A 761 13.85 -22.62 -25.83
N SER A 762 13.08 -21.56 -25.55
CA SER A 762 13.59 -20.39 -24.83
C SER A 762 13.70 -20.69 -23.33
N PHE A 763 12.82 -21.49 -22.74
CA PHE A 763 12.99 -21.95 -21.35
C PHE A 763 14.30 -22.68 -21.13
N THR A 764 14.63 -23.64 -21.99
CA THR A 764 15.89 -24.40 -21.87
C THR A 764 17.15 -23.52 -21.98
N GLN A 765 17.03 -22.35 -22.59
CA GLN A 765 18.13 -21.40 -22.73
C GLN A 765 18.31 -20.52 -21.47
N PHE A 766 17.22 -20.11 -20.82
CA PHE A 766 17.26 -19.13 -19.73
C PHE A 766 17.06 -19.73 -18.32
N VAL A 767 16.58 -20.98 -18.22
CA VAL A 767 16.42 -21.68 -16.95
C VAL A 767 17.56 -22.69 -16.79
N PRO A 768 18.46 -22.53 -15.80
CA PRO A 768 19.56 -23.46 -15.56
C PRO A 768 19.05 -24.87 -15.24
N SER A 769 19.67 -25.89 -15.85
CA SER A 769 19.30 -27.31 -15.70
C SER A 769 19.41 -27.84 -14.26
N SER A 770 20.16 -27.17 -13.37
CA SER A 770 20.27 -27.51 -11.95
C SER A 770 19.04 -27.13 -11.10
N HIS A 771 18.13 -26.29 -11.62
CA HIS A 771 16.95 -25.80 -10.89
C HIS A 771 15.62 -26.31 -11.49
N ALA A 772 15.67 -27.14 -12.52
CA ALA A 772 14.49 -27.65 -13.24
C ALA A 772 13.55 -28.53 -12.37
N HIS A 773 13.99 -28.98 -11.19
CA HIS A 773 13.21 -29.82 -10.28
C HIS A 773 12.50 -29.06 -9.14
N SER A 774 12.78 -27.75 -8.94
CA SER A 774 12.21 -26.96 -7.85
C SER A 774 11.24 -25.85 -8.29
N VAL A 775 11.16 -25.56 -9.60
CA VAL A 775 10.39 -24.42 -10.12
C VAL A 775 9.13 -24.91 -10.83
N ASP A 776 7.96 -24.43 -10.40
CA ASP A 776 6.68 -24.72 -11.06
C ASP A 776 6.64 -24.09 -12.46
N HIS A 777 6.92 -24.88 -13.49
CA HIS A 777 6.83 -24.43 -14.88
C HIS A 777 5.45 -23.85 -15.23
N SER A 778 4.37 -24.29 -14.57
CA SER A 778 3.02 -23.77 -14.80
C SER A 778 2.88 -22.33 -14.33
N SER A 779 3.45 -21.98 -13.18
CA SER A 779 3.42 -20.61 -12.65
C SER A 779 4.22 -19.65 -13.53
N ILE A 780 5.39 -20.06 -14.04
CA ILE A 780 6.17 -19.23 -14.96
C ILE A 780 5.41 -19.01 -16.27
N MET A 781 4.75 -20.05 -16.80
CA MET A 781 3.96 -19.94 -18.02
C MET A 781 2.81 -18.93 -17.89
N LYS A 782 2.04 -19.01 -16.80
CA LYS A 782 0.98 -18.03 -16.50
C LYS A 782 1.56 -16.62 -16.42
N SER A 783 2.75 -16.48 -15.83
CA SER A 783 3.44 -15.21 -15.68
C SER A 783 3.88 -14.60 -17.02
N ILE A 784 4.38 -15.43 -17.94
CA ILE A 784 4.71 -15.01 -19.32
C ILE A 784 3.46 -14.55 -20.06
N ILE A 785 2.35 -15.30 -19.93
CA ILE A 785 1.08 -14.93 -20.56
C ILE A 785 0.61 -13.56 -20.05
N SER A 786 0.65 -13.32 -18.74
CA SER A 786 0.30 -12.01 -18.17
C SER A 786 1.17 -10.90 -18.73
N TYR A 787 2.50 -11.06 -18.76
CA TYR A 787 3.40 -10.06 -19.33
C TYR A 787 3.14 -9.79 -20.82
N LEU A 788 3.05 -10.84 -21.64
CA LEU A 788 2.83 -10.70 -23.09
C LEU A 788 1.46 -10.09 -23.39
N ASN A 789 0.47 -10.36 -22.55
CA ASN A 789 -0.81 -9.69 -22.61
C ASN A 789 -0.61 -8.21 -22.33
N ASP A 790 0.05 -7.79 -21.25
CA ASP A 790 0.25 -6.38 -20.91
C ASP A 790 0.96 -5.57 -22.02
N VAL A 791 2.03 -6.12 -22.62
CA VAL A 791 2.73 -5.44 -23.73
C VAL A 791 1.99 -5.48 -25.08
N GLY A 792 0.87 -6.20 -25.17
CA GLY A 792 0.04 -6.26 -26.38
C GLY A 792 0.58 -7.21 -27.46
N SER A 793 1.42 -8.18 -27.06
CA SER A 793 1.91 -9.22 -27.97
C SER A 793 0.91 -10.35 -28.15
N ILE A 794 0.09 -10.61 -27.13
CA ILE A 794 -1.04 -11.54 -27.16
C ILE A 794 -2.27 -10.88 -26.54
N VAL A 795 -3.44 -11.51 -26.69
CA VAL A 795 -4.63 -11.22 -25.89
C VAL A 795 -4.99 -12.46 -25.09
N TYR A 796 -4.99 -12.32 -23.77
CA TYR A 796 -5.42 -13.36 -22.84
C TYR A 796 -6.81 -13.03 -22.29
N ILE A 797 -7.77 -13.93 -22.54
CA ILE A 797 -9.13 -13.81 -22.03
C ILE A 797 -9.32 -14.93 -20.99
N PRO A 798 -9.58 -14.59 -19.72
CA PRO A 798 -9.86 -15.59 -18.69
C PRO A 798 -11.01 -16.52 -19.10
N ASN A 799 -10.97 -17.77 -18.63
CA ASN A 799 -11.97 -18.82 -18.90
C ASN A 799 -12.09 -19.29 -20.36
N VAL A 800 -11.34 -18.69 -21.30
CA VAL A 800 -11.26 -19.18 -22.67
C VAL A 800 -10.10 -20.20 -22.77
N LYS A 801 -10.35 -21.33 -23.42
CA LYS A 801 -9.37 -22.44 -23.59
C LYS A 801 -8.11 -22.05 -24.39
N TYR A 802 -8.20 -20.98 -25.16
CA TYR A 802 -7.18 -20.57 -26.12
C TYR A 802 -6.60 -19.20 -25.80
N ILE A 803 -5.33 -19.03 -26.13
CA ILE A 803 -4.60 -17.77 -26.10
C ILE A 803 -4.63 -17.18 -27.50
N ILE A 804 -5.02 -15.91 -27.62
CA ILE A 804 -5.03 -15.20 -28.91
C ILE A 804 -3.61 -14.67 -29.14
N VAL A 805 -2.87 -15.30 -30.05
CA VAL A 805 -1.48 -14.93 -30.36
C VAL A 805 -1.35 -13.93 -31.51
N ASP A 806 -2.48 -13.59 -32.14
CA ASP A 806 -2.58 -12.55 -33.16
C ASP A 806 -3.67 -11.54 -32.73
N PRO A 807 -3.28 -10.46 -32.05
CA PRO A 807 -4.23 -9.42 -31.65
C PRO A 807 -4.96 -8.77 -32.83
N ASN A 808 -4.30 -8.62 -34.00
CA ASN A 808 -4.92 -8.07 -35.20
C ASN A 808 -6.07 -8.95 -35.70
N TRP A 809 -5.91 -10.27 -35.61
CA TRP A 809 -7.00 -11.19 -35.94
C TRP A 809 -8.22 -10.96 -35.05
N LEU A 810 -8.05 -10.78 -33.74
CA LEU A 810 -9.19 -10.50 -32.85
C LEU A 810 -9.85 -9.16 -33.21
N THR A 811 -9.09 -8.08 -33.26
CA THR A 811 -9.65 -6.72 -33.25
C THR A 811 -10.02 -6.16 -34.61
N ASN A 812 -9.39 -6.64 -35.69
CA ASN A 812 -9.73 -6.24 -37.06
C ASN A 812 -10.49 -7.35 -37.80
N THR A 813 -9.97 -8.57 -37.81
CA THR A 813 -10.56 -9.65 -38.60
C THR A 813 -11.86 -10.14 -37.97
N PHE A 814 -11.84 -10.64 -36.74
CA PHE A 814 -13.04 -11.19 -36.11
C PHE A 814 -14.04 -10.12 -35.70
N LEU A 815 -13.67 -9.25 -34.75
CA LEU A 815 -14.58 -8.24 -34.22
C LEU A 815 -14.96 -7.18 -35.27
N GLY A 816 -14.00 -6.77 -36.09
CA GLY A 816 -14.25 -5.79 -37.17
C GLY A 816 -15.21 -6.32 -38.24
N GLU A 817 -15.03 -7.56 -38.70
CA GLU A 817 -15.96 -8.15 -39.67
C GLU A 817 -17.32 -8.46 -39.06
N LEU A 818 -17.39 -8.92 -37.80
CA LEU A 818 -18.64 -9.19 -37.12
C LEU A 818 -19.50 -7.92 -36.98
N ILE A 819 -18.87 -6.80 -36.60
CA ILE A 819 -19.53 -5.50 -36.51
C ILE A 819 -19.98 -5.04 -37.91
N ALA A 820 -19.10 -5.13 -38.92
CA ALA A 820 -19.45 -4.75 -40.28
C ALA A 820 -20.62 -5.57 -40.85
N LEU A 821 -20.63 -6.88 -40.59
CA LEU A 821 -21.74 -7.76 -40.96
C LEU A 821 -23.02 -7.35 -40.24
N GLY A 822 -22.98 -7.16 -38.91
CA GLY A 822 -24.13 -6.73 -38.12
C GLY A 822 -24.73 -5.39 -38.58
N GLN A 823 -23.90 -4.42 -38.96
CA GLN A 823 -24.36 -3.14 -39.51
C GLN A 823 -24.99 -3.30 -40.91
N ASN A 824 -24.45 -4.16 -41.77
CA ASN A 824 -25.05 -4.43 -43.09
C ASN A 824 -26.44 -5.08 -43.00
N PHE A 825 -26.72 -5.84 -41.94
CA PHE A 825 -28.07 -6.37 -41.67
C PHE A 825 -29.10 -5.29 -41.34
N GLN A 826 -28.68 -4.07 -40.94
CA GLN A 826 -29.58 -2.94 -40.69
C GLN A 826 -29.89 -2.12 -41.96
N ALA A 827 -28.96 -2.06 -42.92
CA ALA A 827 -29.12 -1.23 -44.12
C ALA A 827 -30.12 -1.80 -45.15
N GLN A 828 -30.42 -3.10 -45.10
CA GLN A 828 -31.39 -3.77 -45.99
C GLN A 828 -32.87 -3.38 -45.75
N GLU A 829 -33.19 -2.49 -44.81
CA GLU A 829 -34.55 -1.93 -44.64
C GLU A 829 -34.87 -0.75 -45.59
N SER A 830 -33.93 -0.32 -46.43
CA SER A 830 -34.10 0.88 -47.29
C SER A 830 -34.31 0.64 -48.80
N GLU A 831 -34.31 -0.61 -49.28
CA GLU A 831 -34.76 -0.94 -50.64
C GLU A 831 -36.07 -1.74 -50.60
N PRO A 832 -37.13 -1.32 -51.32
CA PRO A 832 -38.35 -2.10 -51.41
C PRO A 832 -38.14 -3.22 -52.43
N SER A 833 -37.51 -4.32 -52.01
CA SER A 833 -37.50 -5.54 -52.80
C SER A 833 -38.12 -6.69 -52.01
N ASN A 834 -39.15 -7.29 -52.61
CA ASN A 834 -39.91 -8.42 -52.11
C ASN A 834 -39.01 -9.64 -51.84
N ARG A 835 -38.43 -9.72 -50.64
CA ARG A 835 -38.08 -11.00 -49.99
C ARG A 835 -38.36 -10.91 -48.49
N THR A 836 -39.35 -11.69 -48.08
CA THR A 836 -39.75 -11.93 -46.70
C THR A 836 -38.59 -12.49 -45.89
N SER A 837 -37.84 -11.62 -45.24
CA SER A 837 -37.14 -11.97 -44.00
C SER A 837 -36.67 -10.76 -43.20
N SER A 838 -37.46 -10.38 -42.19
CA SER A 838 -37.10 -9.40 -41.16
C SER A 838 -36.03 -9.99 -40.24
N TYR A 839 -34.77 -9.53 -40.31
CA TYR A 839 -33.67 -10.18 -39.58
C TYR A 839 -32.88 -9.29 -38.61
N ALA A 840 -33.29 -8.06 -38.30
CA ALA A 840 -32.67 -7.28 -37.22
C ALA A 840 -33.73 -6.51 -36.44
N SER A 841 -33.85 -6.81 -35.14
CA SER A 841 -34.69 -6.03 -34.24
C SER A 841 -33.96 -4.74 -33.85
N LYS A 842 -34.66 -3.60 -33.81
CA LYS A 842 -34.12 -2.27 -33.45
C LYS A 842 -33.59 -2.18 -32.01
N ASP A 843 -33.76 -3.25 -31.22
CA ASP A 843 -33.46 -3.35 -29.79
C ASP A 843 -32.15 -4.08 -29.46
N GLY A 844 -31.39 -4.56 -30.47
CA GLY A 844 -30.11 -5.26 -30.27
C GLY A 844 -30.22 -6.77 -29.99
N PHE A 845 -31.42 -7.36 -30.04
CA PHE A 845 -31.59 -8.82 -29.93
C PHE A 845 -31.56 -9.52 -31.29
N VAL A 846 -30.85 -10.65 -31.37
CA VAL A 846 -30.78 -11.53 -32.55
C VAL A 846 -31.11 -12.97 -32.15
N SER A 847 -31.84 -13.71 -32.97
CA SER A 847 -32.11 -15.12 -32.70
C SER A 847 -30.84 -15.97 -32.81
N GLU A 848 -30.80 -17.13 -32.15
CA GLU A 848 -29.68 -18.07 -32.26
C GLU A 848 -29.38 -18.47 -33.70
N SER A 849 -30.41 -18.64 -34.56
CA SER A 849 -30.20 -18.94 -35.98
C SER A 849 -29.51 -17.79 -36.74
N VAL A 850 -29.83 -16.55 -36.40
CA VAL A 850 -29.20 -15.37 -37.01
C VAL A 850 -27.76 -15.21 -36.50
N PHE A 851 -27.53 -15.39 -35.20
CA PHE A 851 -26.19 -15.40 -34.62
C PHE A 851 -25.31 -16.50 -35.23
N ALA A 852 -25.84 -17.72 -35.37
CA ALA A 852 -25.16 -18.82 -36.00
C ALA A 852 -24.76 -18.48 -37.45
N ARG A 853 -25.68 -17.91 -38.23
CA ARG A 853 -25.42 -17.50 -39.62
C ARG A 853 -24.33 -16.43 -39.71
N LEU A 854 -24.31 -15.45 -38.80
CA LEU A 854 -23.27 -14.42 -38.74
C LEU A 854 -21.89 -15.04 -38.51
N ILE A 855 -21.77 -15.94 -37.54
CA ILE A 855 -20.51 -16.62 -37.23
C ILE A 855 -20.09 -17.55 -38.37
N GLU A 856 -21.02 -18.29 -38.99
CA GLU A 856 -20.74 -19.14 -40.15
C GLU A 856 -20.30 -18.34 -41.37
N GLU A 857 -20.91 -17.20 -41.63
CA GLU A 857 -20.53 -16.30 -42.72
C GLU A 857 -19.11 -15.75 -42.51
N PHE A 858 -18.78 -15.34 -41.29
CA PHE A 858 -17.41 -14.99 -40.91
C PHE A 858 -16.44 -16.16 -41.17
N LEU A 859 -16.76 -17.37 -40.71
CA LEU A 859 -15.93 -18.56 -40.88
C LEU A 859 -15.73 -18.95 -42.36
N ARG A 860 -16.75 -18.80 -43.21
CA ARG A 860 -16.68 -19.06 -44.66
C ARG A 860 -15.75 -18.08 -45.38
N ASN A 861 -15.69 -16.85 -44.91
CA ASN A 861 -14.86 -15.78 -45.50
C ASN A 861 -13.39 -15.85 -45.03
N GLN A 862 -13.04 -16.76 -44.11
CA GLN A 862 -11.65 -16.87 -43.63
C GLN A 862 -10.72 -17.54 -44.66
N PRO A 863 -9.45 -17.09 -44.79
CA PRO A 863 -8.45 -17.73 -45.62
C PRO A 863 -8.23 -19.21 -45.22
N HIS A 864 -7.90 -20.07 -46.19
CA HIS A 864 -7.75 -21.53 -46.00
C HIS A 864 -6.78 -21.97 -44.87
N GLY A 865 -5.91 -21.08 -44.36
CA GLY A 865 -5.00 -21.34 -43.23
C GLY A 865 -5.55 -21.07 -41.81
N GLN A 866 -6.75 -20.50 -41.67
CA GLN A 866 -7.38 -20.16 -40.37
C GLN A 866 -8.52 -21.12 -39.96
N ARG A 867 -8.70 -22.24 -40.67
CA ARG A 867 -9.83 -23.20 -40.59
C ARG A 867 -9.99 -24.03 -39.28
N GLY A 868 -9.40 -23.61 -38.17
CA GLY A 868 -9.42 -24.37 -36.90
C GLY A 868 -10.26 -23.79 -35.78
N VAL A 869 -10.93 -22.64 -35.97
CA VAL A 869 -11.77 -22.01 -34.93
C VAL A 869 -13.23 -22.41 -35.18
N GLY A 870 -13.87 -23.05 -34.20
CA GLY A 870 -15.28 -23.41 -34.26
C GLY A 870 -16.19 -22.28 -33.78
N ARG A 871 -17.49 -22.44 -34.04
CA ARG A 871 -18.54 -21.51 -33.58
C ARG A 871 -18.51 -21.32 -32.06
N VAL A 872 -18.35 -22.42 -31.31
CA VAL A 872 -18.35 -22.43 -29.84
C VAL A 872 -17.20 -21.60 -29.28
N GLU A 873 -16.01 -21.66 -29.89
CA GLU A 873 -14.87 -20.84 -29.47
C GLU A 873 -15.11 -19.34 -29.68
N LEU A 874 -15.66 -18.96 -30.83
CA LEU A 874 -15.96 -17.57 -31.15
C LEU A 874 -17.05 -16.99 -30.25
N GLU A 875 -18.09 -17.77 -29.97
CA GLU A 875 -19.13 -17.43 -29.01
C GLU A 875 -18.56 -17.20 -27.61
N ASN A 876 -17.73 -18.14 -27.12
CA ASN A 876 -17.07 -18.02 -25.83
C ASN A 876 -16.19 -16.76 -25.72
N ILE A 877 -15.50 -16.38 -26.80
CA ILE A 877 -14.72 -15.13 -26.84
C ILE A 877 -15.65 -13.92 -26.67
N LEU A 878 -16.75 -13.83 -27.42
CA LEU A 878 -17.66 -12.68 -27.34
C LEU A 878 -18.31 -12.54 -25.95
N VAL A 879 -18.72 -13.66 -25.37
CA VAL A 879 -19.34 -13.72 -24.04
C VAL A 879 -18.35 -13.29 -22.96
N ASN A 880 -17.12 -13.84 -22.95
CA ASN A 880 -16.11 -13.50 -21.94
C ASN A 880 -15.51 -12.09 -22.11
N LEU A 881 -15.73 -11.45 -23.25
CA LEU A 881 -15.40 -10.04 -23.47
C LEU A 881 -16.52 -9.08 -23.03
N ASP A 882 -17.63 -9.59 -22.49
CA ASP A 882 -18.85 -8.84 -22.19
C ASP A 882 -19.42 -8.10 -23.43
N LEU A 883 -19.26 -8.67 -24.63
CA LEU A 883 -19.74 -8.08 -25.89
C LEU A 883 -21.11 -8.62 -26.31
N CYS A 884 -21.51 -9.77 -25.77
CA CYS A 884 -22.86 -10.30 -25.91
C CYS A 884 -23.22 -11.21 -24.72
N PHE A 885 -24.50 -11.56 -24.60
CA PHE A 885 -24.95 -12.68 -23.77
C PHE A 885 -26.09 -13.43 -24.46
N LYS A 886 -26.28 -14.69 -24.07
CA LYS A 886 -27.41 -15.53 -24.52
C LYS A 886 -28.52 -15.51 -23.47
N LEU A 887 -29.76 -15.27 -23.89
CA LEU A 887 -30.96 -15.46 -23.07
C LEU A 887 -31.33 -16.95 -23.03
N GLU A 888 -31.44 -17.51 -21.83
CA GLU A 888 -31.79 -18.93 -21.64
C GLU A 888 -33.24 -19.22 -22.09
N ASP A 889 -34.18 -18.30 -21.87
CA ASP A 889 -35.61 -18.50 -22.13
C ASP A 889 -36.01 -18.42 -23.62
N SER A 890 -35.34 -17.57 -24.40
CA SER A 890 -35.73 -17.28 -25.80
C SER A 890 -34.73 -17.78 -26.84
N SER A 891 -33.58 -18.33 -26.42
CA SER A 891 -32.47 -18.67 -27.32
C SER A 891 -32.09 -17.50 -28.26
N GLN A 892 -32.15 -16.27 -27.74
CA GLN A 892 -31.72 -15.06 -28.41
C GLN A 892 -30.40 -14.57 -27.81
N TYR A 893 -29.58 -13.92 -28.62
CA TYR A 893 -28.39 -13.21 -28.19
C TYR A 893 -28.68 -11.72 -28.13
N PHE A 894 -28.25 -11.07 -27.05
CA PHE A 894 -28.21 -9.62 -26.99
C PHE A 894 -26.82 -9.13 -27.38
N ILE A 895 -26.76 -8.26 -28.38
CA ILE A 895 -25.51 -7.68 -28.90
C ILE A 895 -25.68 -6.15 -28.87
N PRO A 896 -25.23 -5.46 -27.81
CA PRO A 896 -25.45 -4.02 -27.64
C PRO A 896 -24.93 -3.18 -28.80
N SER A 897 -23.85 -3.63 -29.44
CA SER A 897 -23.22 -2.94 -30.56
C SER A 897 -24.09 -2.94 -31.83
N PHE A 898 -25.16 -3.74 -31.87
CA PHE A 898 -26.13 -3.76 -32.98
C PHE A 898 -27.34 -2.86 -32.71
N ILE A 899 -27.31 -1.98 -31.71
CA ILE A 899 -28.34 -0.96 -31.51
C ILE A 899 -28.02 0.23 -32.43
N PRO A 900 -28.93 0.68 -33.32
CA PRO A 900 -28.66 1.80 -34.23
C PRO A 900 -28.37 3.11 -33.49
N GLU A 901 -27.36 3.87 -33.93
CA GLU A 901 -27.07 5.22 -33.39
C GLU A 901 -28.28 6.18 -33.57
N HIS A 902 -29.11 5.97 -34.61
CA HIS A 902 -30.23 6.84 -34.99
C HIS A 902 -31.42 6.86 -34.02
N ALA A 903 -31.56 5.85 -33.15
CA ALA A 903 -32.60 5.87 -32.11
C ALA A 903 -32.39 7.00 -31.08
N SER A 904 -31.22 7.68 -31.10
CA SER A 904 -30.91 8.83 -30.25
C SER A 904 -30.90 10.18 -30.98
N LYS A 905 -30.95 10.20 -32.33
CA LYS A 905 -30.89 11.43 -33.14
C LYS A 905 -32.18 11.76 -33.89
N GLU A 906 -33.07 10.80 -34.13
CA GLU A 906 -34.36 11.06 -34.81
C GLU A 906 -35.34 11.92 -33.98
N GLU A 907 -35.00 12.28 -32.74
CA GLU A 907 -35.76 13.27 -31.95
C GLU A 907 -35.13 14.68 -31.92
N GLN A 908 -33.98 14.92 -32.57
CA GLN A 908 -33.29 16.22 -32.55
C GLN A 908 -33.49 17.08 -33.81
N ASP A 909 -33.96 16.54 -34.93
CA ASP A 909 -34.36 17.37 -36.07
C ASP A 909 -35.83 17.78 -35.88
N HIS A 910 -35.99 19.07 -35.54
CA HIS A 910 -37.20 19.80 -35.13
C HIS A 910 -37.47 19.83 -33.61
N GLN A 911 -36.74 20.69 -32.87
CA GLN A 911 -37.34 21.69 -31.99
C GLN A 911 -36.27 22.60 -31.35
N GLU A 912 -36.10 23.79 -31.93
CA GLU A 912 -35.64 24.95 -31.17
C GLU A 912 -36.68 25.27 -30.07
N ALA A 913 -36.19 25.47 -28.85
CA ALA A 913 -36.83 26.16 -27.73
C ALA A 913 -38.34 25.91 -27.51
N GLY A 914 -38.66 25.05 -26.52
CA GLY A 914 -39.93 25.11 -25.79
C GLY A 914 -40.92 24.01 -26.11
N HIS A 915 -40.60 22.76 -25.76
CA HIS A 915 -41.50 21.76 -25.16
C HIS A 915 -40.81 20.40 -25.27
N VAL A 916 -40.22 19.92 -24.16
CA VAL A 916 -39.78 18.53 -24.07
C VAL A 916 -41.02 17.66 -24.17
N LYS A 917 -41.17 16.93 -25.28
CA LYS A 917 -42.22 15.93 -25.45
C LYS A 917 -41.98 14.86 -24.37
N SER A 918 -42.82 14.84 -23.34
CA SER A 918 -42.76 13.85 -22.27
C SER A 918 -42.73 12.44 -22.86
N MET A 919 -41.63 11.70 -22.68
CA MET A 919 -41.59 10.26 -22.95
C MET A 919 -42.65 9.57 -22.08
N TYR A 920 -43.74 9.16 -22.71
CA TYR A 920 -44.79 8.37 -22.07
C TYR A 920 -44.31 6.93 -21.93
N TRP A 921 -44.29 6.43 -20.69
CA TRP A 921 -44.01 5.03 -20.40
C TRP A 921 -45.24 4.21 -20.77
N GLU A 922 -45.15 3.38 -21.82
CA GLU A 922 -46.30 2.67 -22.42
C GLU A 922 -46.99 1.65 -21.49
N ASN A 923 -46.43 1.33 -20.31
CA ASN A 923 -47.01 0.39 -19.34
C ASN A 923 -46.91 0.90 -17.90
N ARG A 924 -47.57 2.02 -17.58
CA ARG A 924 -47.75 2.43 -16.17
C ARG A 924 -48.88 1.63 -15.53
N SER A 925 -48.56 0.72 -14.63
CA SER A 925 -49.51 0.26 -13.61
C SER A 925 -49.56 1.29 -12.48
N GLU A 926 -50.70 1.45 -11.81
CA GLU A 926 -50.85 2.38 -10.67
C GLU A 926 -49.90 2.06 -9.49
N THR A 927 -49.26 0.89 -9.48
CA THR A 927 -48.34 0.41 -8.44
C THR A 927 -46.85 0.53 -8.78
N SER A 928 -46.48 1.12 -9.92
CA SER A 928 -45.06 1.17 -10.34
C SER A 928 -44.23 2.13 -9.49
N GLN A 929 -43.23 1.61 -8.77
CA GLN A 929 -42.21 2.39 -8.04
C GLN A 929 -40.98 2.62 -8.92
N PHE A 930 -40.48 3.86 -8.96
CA PHE A 930 -39.31 4.23 -9.76
C PHE A 930 -38.13 4.56 -8.85
N VAL A 931 -36.94 4.04 -9.18
CA VAL A 931 -35.68 4.38 -8.53
C VAL A 931 -34.72 4.87 -9.61
N GLY A 932 -34.17 6.07 -9.42
CA GLY A 932 -33.17 6.65 -10.30
C GLY A 932 -31.78 6.57 -9.67
N ILE A 933 -30.77 6.24 -10.48
CA ILE A 933 -29.36 6.30 -10.08
C ILE A 933 -28.69 7.31 -10.99
N ARG A 934 -28.12 8.38 -10.40
CA ARG A 934 -27.28 9.33 -11.12
C ARG A 934 -25.83 8.86 -11.04
N ILE A 935 -25.19 8.74 -12.19
CA ILE A 935 -23.78 8.35 -12.31
C ILE A 935 -23.02 9.57 -12.80
N GLU A 936 -21.96 9.95 -12.09
CA GLU A 936 -21.11 11.08 -12.45
C GLU A 936 -19.65 10.66 -12.41
N CYS A 937 -18.82 11.28 -13.26
CA CYS A 937 -17.38 11.03 -13.25
C CYS A 937 -16.75 11.71 -12.03
N GLN A 938 -15.64 11.13 -11.54
CA GLN A 938 -14.89 11.71 -10.42
C GLN A 938 -14.40 13.14 -10.71
N ASP A 939 -14.01 13.40 -11.96
CA ASP A 939 -13.77 14.74 -12.48
C ASP A 939 -14.59 15.00 -13.75
N GLY A 940 -15.69 15.74 -13.62
CA GLY A 940 -16.56 16.11 -14.74
C GLY A 940 -15.92 17.06 -15.75
N ARG A 941 -14.74 17.64 -15.47
CA ARG A 941 -14.03 18.53 -16.41
C ARG A 941 -13.05 17.81 -17.33
N THR A 942 -12.48 16.68 -16.93
CA THR A 942 -11.44 15.98 -17.71
C THR A 942 -11.77 14.53 -18.01
N MET A 943 -12.90 14.02 -17.51
CA MET A 943 -13.37 12.67 -17.77
C MET A 943 -14.75 12.67 -18.42
N SER A 944 -15.04 11.59 -19.13
CA SER A 944 -16.33 11.36 -19.77
C SER A 944 -16.81 9.94 -19.52
N LEU A 945 -18.14 9.77 -19.49
CA LEU A 945 -18.71 8.44 -19.36
C LEU A 945 -18.38 7.63 -20.61
N ARG A 946 -17.78 6.44 -20.41
CA ARG A 946 -17.28 5.64 -21.52
C ARG A 946 -18.43 5.09 -22.36
N ALA A 947 -18.27 5.16 -23.68
CA ALA A 947 -19.14 4.54 -24.68
C ALA A 947 -19.55 3.08 -24.36
N ALA A 948 -18.64 2.33 -23.73
CA ALA A 948 -18.84 0.93 -23.35
C ALA A 948 -19.67 0.74 -22.08
N PHE A 949 -19.90 1.79 -21.29
CA PHE A 949 -20.42 1.69 -19.92
C PHE A 949 -21.80 1.04 -19.90
N PHE A 950 -22.79 1.65 -20.56
CA PHE A 950 -24.16 1.15 -20.57
C PHE A 950 -24.30 -0.20 -21.29
N PRO A 951 -23.73 -0.41 -22.51
CA PRO A 951 -23.70 -1.72 -23.16
C PRO A 951 -23.27 -2.86 -22.24
N ARG A 952 -22.19 -2.65 -21.47
CA ARG A 952 -21.65 -3.70 -20.60
C ARG A 952 -22.36 -3.80 -19.27
N PHE A 953 -22.87 -2.69 -18.76
CA PHE A 953 -23.71 -2.69 -17.58
C PHE A 953 -24.97 -3.53 -17.83
N GLN A 954 -25.59 -3.41 -19.01
CA GLN A 954 -26.71 -4.26 -19.43
C GLN A 954 -26.33 -5.75 -19.47
N VAL A 955 -25.20 -6.10 -20.10
CA VAL A 955 -24.70 -7.48 -20.15
C VAL A 955 -24.47 -8.05 -18.74
N ARG A 956 -23.87 -7.26 -17.84
CA ARG A 956 -23.51 -7.70 -16.48
C ARG A 956 -24.70 -7.81 -15.54
N LEU A 957 -25.67 -6.92 -15.63
CA LEU A 957 -26.89 -7.01 -14.84
C LEU A 957 -27.61 -8.33 -15.10
N ASN A 958 -27.61 -8.81 -16.35
CA ASN A 958 -28.22 -10.09 -16.69
C ASN A 958 -27.58 -11.27 -15.93
N TYR A 959 -26.26 -11.27 -15.71
CA TYR A 959 -25.60 -12.31 -14.90
C TYR A 959 -25.90 -12.20 -13.40
N ALA A 960 -26.33 -11.04 -12.90
CA ALA A 960 -26.57 -10.80 -11.48
C ALA A 960 -28.00 -11.16 -11.03
N PHE A 961 -28.98 -11.22 -11.95
CA PHE A 961 -30.36 -11.57 -11.63
C PHE A 961 -30.66 -13.04 -11.93
N THR A 962 -31.19 -13.78 -10.96
CA THR A 962 -31.62 -15.18 -11.13
C THR A 962 -33.02 -15.28 -11.75
N HIS A 963 -33.26 -16.34 -12.53
CA HIS A 963 -34.44 -16.60 -13.37
C HIS A 963 -35.82 -16.22 -12.79
N THR A 964 -36.03 -16.39 -11.48
CA THR A 964 -37.31 -16.09 -10.82
C THR A 964 -37.61 -14.59 -10.67
N GLN A 965 -36.60 -13.71 -10.70
CA GLN A 965 -36.81 -12.27 -10.64
C GLN A 965 -37.02 -11.62 -12.01
N ILE A 966 -36.46 -12.17 -13.09
CA ILE A 966 -36.58 -11.60 -14.45
C ILE A 966 -38.03 -11.70 -14.99
N ASN A 967 -38.77 -12.75 -14.62
CA ASN A 967 -40.19 -12.89 -15.03
C ASN A 967 -41.17 -12.01 -14.23
N ARG A 968 -40.80 -11.57 -13.00
CA ARG A 968 -41.60 -10.60 -12.22
C ARG A 968 -41.16 -9.16 -12.46
N CYS A 969 -39.88 -8.95 -12.70
CA CYS A 969 -39.30 -7.70 -13.16
C CYS A 969 -39.13 -7.78 -14.68
N LYS A 970 -40.22 -7.56 -15.43
CA LYS A 970 -40.12 -6.88 -16.74
C LYS A 970 -39.59 -5.45 -16.49
N CYS A 971 -38.38 -5.33 -15.94
CA CYS A 971 -37.64 -4.10 -15.94
C CYS A 971 -37.19 -3.89 -17.38
N GLN A 972 -38.06 -3.26 -18.17
CA GLN A 972 -37.64 -2.49 -19.32
C GLN A 972 -36.65 -1.44 -18.80
N LEU A 973 -35.38 -1.82 -18.68
CA LEU A 973 -34.27 -0.91 -18.41
C LEU A 973 -34.02 -0.12 -19.70
N LEU A 974 -34.93 0.80 -20.02
CA LEU A 974 -34.64 1.89 -20.94
C LEU A 974 -33.78 2.91 -20.19
N PHE A 975 -32.50 2.99 -20.57
CA PHE A 975 -31.66 4.10 -20.15
C PHE A 975 -32.09 5.33 -20.94
N VAL A 976 -32.77 6.26 -20.28
CA VAL A 976 -32.89 7.63 -20.80
C VAL A 976 -31.55 8.30 -20.53
N ILE A 977 -30.68 8.30 -21.53
CA ILE A 977 -29.44 9.08 -21.48
C ILE A 977 -29.83 10.52 -21.77
N SER A 978 -30.06 11.32 -20.72
CA SER A 978 -29.94 12.77 -20.86
C SER A 978 -28.45 13.08 -20.76
N VAL A 979 -27.82 13.43 -21.88
CA VAL A 979 -26.46 14.01 -21.89
C VAL A 979 -26.55 15.48 -21.50
#